data_AF-A0A7C4QTN2-F1
#
_entry.id   AF-A0A7C4QTN2-F1
#
_cell.length_a   1.000
_cell.length_b   1.000
_cell.length_c   1.000
_cell.angle_alpha   90.00
_cell.angle_beta   90.00
_cell.angle_gamma   90.00
#
_symmetry.space_group_name_H-M   'P 1'
#
loop_
_entity.id
_entity.type
_entity.pdbx_description
1 polymer ?
#
loop_
_entity_poly.entity_id
_entity_poly.type
_entity_poly.pdbx_seq_one_letter_code
_entity_poly.pdbx_strand_id
1 'polypeptide(L)'
;MSKESPSEAKSRLGAWRTGLVALLALLAAGADARAETRGHWRFEPAPGLLQDSSGNGLSLSTQGTAPVAHPLPASGPGASFSRVIAANGETNTQAAHLGTPAAGNFFRVDGPAFTLTNFTLEALAHRTQVPDITQYLASQWEFTSASQRSWGVGLAGTTPPSGLVSNELFLVASSNGTVVSLVGSGLRVPVGQDYYVAVSFDLTNRDAGIVFYAKNLSTNGPLLASVRSHALPALFDSTARFAIGAYNNGANRFSGVMDEVRLSDQVLAIGQLLLDNPTNAPVLPPPIIATAPGAYLESVTVELTATVVDGEIRYTLDGAAPDAASLLYAAPITLTSNAVITARSFKPGAEASPPVSASFSVLPFPYLGQIQPRHAREIEDSNWSVGGEVLDRDYAVFSSYRDYLGWLGAKRIRFQAGWAKTEKTPGVYDWGWLDEAVNGALARGVRPWLETSYGNPIYAGGGGTNLGAGLPTSAEALAAWDQWVRALVQRYRDRVSEWEVWNEPDGHVTAEAYADFYVRTAEIIRAEQTNAALYALALAGIGSSTYLNTFLARLQSSNKLDLVTAVTCHGYPKNPDDAHASMLNLLAAIRNYSPVIQLRQGESGAPSTLGSAGALSDHPFTELTQAKWDLRRMLGDYSYGFPSSVFTIIEFAYPTTGLNTKGLLKVNPDKTVAYAKPAYYAVQHLTAVFDQSLERLANFSASTDVPGRFRVVVCRKQDTGKSVVAAWMAGAIPAEANTKTLARLTISPVDFTEPVWVDLREGRMHLIPEAFRTVHGTTNTFTNIPVYDSPILLADRSCLPLASPRQLWTRAHFSIPEQEDAQISGEAADPDQDGLSNFEEYLFGASPRQADAQAKPKAEWRDGRFGLAFWRGKFATDYWLRAGASTNLRDWDEAGVEEVVIAEEANARLIRAEFPRAWTNQPAGFMRLRALPSGAP
;
A
#
# COMPACT_ATOMS: atom_id res chain seq x y z
N MET A 1 -43.09 4.37 -57.56
CA MET A 1 -43.93 4.08 -56.36
C MET A 1 -44.15 5.40 -55.62
N SER A 2 -45.27 5.54 -54.93
CA SER A 2 -45.82 6.83 -54.45
C SER A 2 -44.96 7.54 -53.39
N LYS A 3 -45.00 8.87 -53.40
CA LYS A 3 -44.46 9.71 -52.32
C LYS A 3 -45.47 9.81 -51.19
N GLU A 4 -45.12 9.33 -50.00
CA GLU A 4 -45.81 9.70 -48.75
C GLU A 4 -45.28 11.05 -48.21
N SER A 5 -46.07 11.69 -47.35
CA SER A 5 -45.90 13.11 -47.00
C SER A 5 -45.28 13.34 -45.60
N PRO A 6 -44.68 14.52 -45.33
CA PRO A 6 -43.93 14.75 -44.08
C PRO A 6 -44.77 14.78 -42.78
N SER A 7 -46.10 14.66 -42.84
CA SER A 7 -46.97 14.66 -41.64
C SER A 7 -47.01 13.31 -40.92
N GLU A 8 -46.84 12.19 -41.63
CA GLU A 8 -46.94 10.84 -41.03
C GLU A 8 -45.65 10.39 -40.34
N ALA A 9 -44.51 10.96 -40.71
CA ALA A 9 -43.25 10.78 -39.99
C ALA A 9 -43.31 11.36 -38.55
N LYS A 10 -44.14 12.38 -38.30
CA LYS A 10 -44.24 13.03 -36.98
C LYS A 10 -45.12 12.30 -35.98
N SER A 11 -46.06 11.44 -36.40
CA SER A 11 -46.84 10.63 -35.45
C SER A 11 -46.03 9.44 -34.92
N ARG A 12 -45.15 8.84 -35.74
CA ARG A 12 -44.28 7.72 -35.31
C ARG A 12 -43.12 8.14 -34.41
N LEU A 13 -42.60 9.36 -34.52
CA LEU A 13 -41.62 9.89 -33.53
C LEU A 13 -42.24 10.27 -32.18
N GLY A 14 -43.57 10.41 -32.08
CA GLY A 14 -44.27 10.68 -30.81
C GLY A 14 -44.36 9.47 -29.88
N ALA A 15 -44.55 8.26 -30.44
CA ALA A 15 -44.73 7.04 -29.67
C ALA A 15 -43.44 6.47 -29.06
N TRP A 16 -42.27 6.80 -29.61
CA TRP A 16 -40.97 6.32 -29.13
C TRP A 16 -40.35 7.16 -28.00
N ARG A 17 -40.98 8.29 -27.61
CA ARG A 17 -40.54 9.13 -26.48
C ARG A 17 -41.35 8.93 -25.19
N THR A 18 -42.52 8.31 -25.25
CA THR A 18 -43.28 7.88 -24.06
C THR A 18 -42.94 6.46 -23.61
N GLY A 19 -42.52 5.57 -24.52
CA GLY A 19 -42.08 4.21 -24.17
C GLY A 19 -40.71 4.15 -23.47
N LEU A 20 -39.78 5.06 -23.77
CA LEU A 20 -38.40 4.99 -23.28
C LEU A 20 -38.18 5.63 -21.89
N VAL A 21 -39.07 6.54 -21.47
CA VAL A 21 -39.02 7.13 -20.10
C VAL A 21 -39.65 6.18 -19.08
N ALA A 22 -40.63 5.37 -19.47
CA ALA A 22 -41.21 4.33 -18.61
C ALA A 22 -40.26 3.14 -18.37
N LEU A 23 -39.35 2.84 -19.32
CA LEU A 23 -38.38 1.73 -19.17
C LEU A 23 -37.09 2.13 -18.43
N LEU A 24 -36.77 3.43 -18.34
CA LEU A 24 -35.64 3.96 -17.57
C LEU A 24 -36.00 4.40 -16.15
N ALA A 25 -37.29 4.39 -15.78
CA ALA A 25 -37.76 4.55 -14.39
C ALA A 25 -38.04 3.21 -13.68
N LEU A 26 -37.91 2.08 -14.38
CA LEU A 26 -38.16 0.72 -13.86
C LEU A 26 -36.88 -0.15 -13.75
N LEU A 27 -35.72 0.41 -14.08
CA LEU A 27 -34.39 -0.17 -13.79
C LEU A 27 -33.66 0.55 -12.63
N ALA A 28 -34.41 1.29 -11.82
CA ALA A 28 -33.96 1.92 -10.57
C ALA A 28 -34.84 1.50 -9.37
N ALA A 29 -35.51 0.35 -9.47
CA ALA A 29 -36.32 -0.27 -8.41
C ALA A 29 -36.03 -1.77 -8.37
N GLY A 30 -34.77 -2.11 -8.12
CA GLY A 30 -34.24 -3.47 -8.05
C GLY A 30 -32.97 -3.58 -7.18
N ALA A 31 -32.65 -2.53 -6.41
CA ALA A 31 -32.04 -2.78 -5.12
C ALA A 31 -33.15 -3.33 -4.23
N ASP A 32 -32.90 -4.44 -3.53
CA ASP A 32 -33.62 -4.72 -2.31
C ASP A 32 -33.36 -3.53 -1.37
N ALA A 33 -34.32 -2.63 -1.30
CA ALA A 33 -34.45 -1.72 -0.17
C ALA A 33 -34.82 -2.59 1.05
N ARG A 34 -33.82 -3.31 1.56
CA ARG A 34 -33.89 -3.98 2.86
C ARG A 34 -34.29 -2.89 3.84
N ALA A 35 -35.48 -3.02 4.41
CA ALA A 35 -35.97 -2.05 5.38
C ALA A 35 -34.92 -1.86 6.48
N GLU A 36 -34.62 -0.61 6.85
CA GLU A 36 -33.69 -0.34 7.94
C GLU A 36 -34.28 -0.88 9.24
N THR A 37 -33.88 -2.10 9.57
CA THR A 37 -34.03 -2.67 10.90
C THR A 37 -33.26 -1.76 11.83
N ARG A 38 -33.98 -1.02 12.69
CA ARG A 38 -33.38 -0.10 13.65
C ARG A 38 -32.73 -0.86 14.80
N GLY A 39 -33.38 -1.91 15.28
CA GLY A 39 -32.80 -2.84 16.25
C GLY A 39 -33.47 -4.21 16.20
N HIS A 40 -32.72 -5.26 16.54
CA HIS A 40 -33.18 -6.65 16.52
C HIS A 40 -32.57 -7.43 17.67
N TRP A 41 -33.40 -8.00 18.54
CA TRP A 41 -32.96 -8.69 19.76
C TRP A 41 -33.44 -10.15 19.75
N ARG A 42 -32.48 -11.08 19.59
CA ARG A 42 -32.69 -12.54 19.52
C ARG A 42 -32.36 -13.28 20.83
N PHE A 43 -32.10 -12.54 21.92
CA PHE A 43 -31.90 -13.05 23.28
C PHE A 43 -31.03 -14.31 23.40
N GLU A 44 -29.93 -14.30 22.66
CA GLU A 44 -29.01 -15.43 22.45
C GLU A 44 -28.27 -15.84 23.74
N PRO A 45 -27.64 -17.03 23.78
CA PRO A 45 -26.72 -17.40 24.86
C PRO A 45 -25.66 -16.32 25.14
N ALA A 46 -25.33 -16.13 26.42
CA ALA A 46 -24.34 -15.13 26.84
C ALA A 46 -23.01 -15.29 26.06
N PRO A 47 -22.45 -14.20 25.49
CA PRO A 47 -22.74 -12.80 25.81
C PRO A 47 -23.91 -12.15 25.04
N GLY A 48 -24.60 -12.86 24.15
CA GLY A 48 -25.59 -12.30 23.21
C GLY A 48 -26.96 -11.90 23.79
N LEU A 49 -27.31 -12.33 25.02
CA LEU A 49 -28.65 -12.16 25.63
C LEU A 49 -29.19 -10.71 25.63
N LEU A 50 -28.29 -9.74 25.67
CA LEU A 50 -28.61 -8.30 25.70
C LEU A 50 -28.13 -7.57 24.44
N GLN A 51 -27.51 -8.26 23.47
CA GLN A 51 -26.90 -7.62 22.31
C GLN A 51 -27.95 -7.33 21.22
N ASP A 52 -27.71 -6.25 20.49
CA ASP A 52 -28.43 -5.94 19.26
C ASP A 52 -27.84 -6.73 18.09
N SER A 53 -28.61 -7.69 17.59
CA SER A 53 -28.29 -8.56 16.47
C SER A 53 -28.36 -7.87 15.11
N SER A 54 -28.83 -6.62 15.02
CA SER A 54 -28.83 -5.85 13.76
C SER A 54 -27.47 -5.22 13.44
N GLY A 55 -26.57 -5.14 14.41
CA GLY A 55 -25.25 -4.50 14.26
C GLY A 55 -25.25 -2.98 14.45
N ASN A 56 -26.40 -2.36 14.77
CA ASN A 56 -26.53 -0.92 15.01
C ASN A 56 -26.07 -0.46 16.41
N GLY A 57 -25.64 -1.40 17.26
CA GLY A 57 -25.12 -1.12 18.59
C GLY A 57 -26.19 -0.84 19.66
N LEU A 58 -27.47 -1.12 19.37
CA LEU A 58 -28.60 -0.83 20.26
C LEU A 58 -28.80 -1.89 21.36
N SER A 59 -27.71 -2.24 22.04
CA SER A 59 -27.73 -3.24 23.12
C SER A 59 -28.67 -2.83 24.26
N LEU A 60 -29.17 -3.81 24.99
CA LEU A 60 -30.16 -3.65 26.03
C LEU A 60 -29.51 -3.52 27.42
N SER A 61 -29.91 -2.52 28.19
CA SER A 61 -29.73 -2.53 29.64
C SER A 61 -31.00 -2.95 30.37
N THR A 62 -30.79 -3.41 31.60
CA THR A 62 -31.81 -3.99 32.46
C THR A 62 -32.14 -3.02 33.58
N GLN A 63 -33.41 -2.65 33.75
CA GLN A 63 -33.84 -1.84 34.90
C GLN A 63 -34.54 -2.69 35.96
N GLY A 64 -33.77 -3.49 36.70
CA GLY A 64 -34.29 -4.35 37.75
C GLY A 64 -33.32 -5.46 38.12
N THR A 65 -33.87 -6.64 38.44
CA THR A 65 -33.10 -7.87 38.60
C THR A 65 -32.53 -8.31 37.25
N ALA A 66 -31.43 -9.08 37.27
CA ALA A 66 -30.83 -9.63 36.07
C ALA A 66 -31.87 -10.46 35.26
N PRO A 67 -31.84 -10.39 33.93
CA PRO A 67 -32.76 -11.09 33.06
C PRO A 67 -32.50 -12.60 33.19
N VAL A 68 -33.58 -13.35 33.31
CA VAL A 68 -33.51 -14.81 33.31
C VAL A 68 -33.58 -15.25 31.86
N ALA A 69 -32.47 -15.76 31.35
CA ALA A 69 -32.47 -16.50 30.09
C ALA A 69 -33.38 -17.72 30.23
N HIS A 70 -34.26 -17.92 29.26
CA HIS A 70 -35.16 -19.06 29.15
C HIS A 70 -34.62 -20.03 28.11
N PRO A 71 -34.08 -21.20 28.48
CA PRO A 71 -33.67 -22.21 27.52
C PRO A 71 -34.87 -22.70 26.71
N LEU A 72 -34.80 -22.61 25.38
CA LEU A 72 -35.88 -22.99 24.46
C LEU A 72 -36.14 -24.51 24.53
N PRO A 73 -37.25 -24.98 25.15
CA PRO A 73 -37.47 -26.38 25.46
C PRO A 73 -37.98 -27.16 24.25
N ALA A 74 -37.99 -28.50 24.32
CA ALA A 74 -38.61 -29.34 23.30
C ALA A 74 -40.16 -29.26 23.31
N SER A 75 -40.75 -28.80 24.42
CA SER A 75 -42.20 -28.63 24.60
C SER A 75 -42.48 -27.59 25.69
N GLY A 76 -43.52 -26.78 25.54
CA GLY A 76 -43.86 -25.70 26.47
C GLY A 76 -43.43 -24.32 25.97
N PRO A 77 -43.25 -23.31 26.85
CA PRO A 77 -42.99 -21.94 26.45
C PRO A 77 -41.76 -21.77 25.54
N GLY A 78 -41.96 -21.20 24.35
CA GLY A 78 -40.91 -20.96 23.36
C GLY A 78 -40.51 -22.20 22.55
N ALA A 79 -41.16 -23.36 22.73
CA ALA A 79 -40.77 -24.59 22.01
C ALA A 79 -40.88 -24.46 20.48
N SER A 80 -41.77 -23.59 20.00
CA SER A 80 -42.06 -23.32 18.59
C SER A 80 -41.38 -22.06 18.05
N PHE A 81 -40.45 -21.45 18.80
CA PHE A 81 -39.69 -20.29 18.35
C PHE A 81 -38.60 -20.68 17.33
N SER A 82 -38.14 -19.71 16.53
CA SER A 82 -37.03 -19.93 15.60
C SER A 82 -35.78 -20.33 16.38
N ARG A 83 -35.07 -21.34 15.89
CA ARG A 83 -33.82 -21.83 16.49
C ARG A 83 -32.59 -21.48 15.67
N VAL A 84 -32.68 -20.66 14.61
CA VAL A 84 -31.53 -20.36 13.74
C VAL A 84 -31.14 -18.89 13.86
N ILE A 85 -29.91 -18.66 14.29
CA ILE A 85 -29.28 -17.34 14.32
C ILE A 85 -28.92 -16.96 12.87
N ALA A 86 -29.74 -16.12 12.24
CA ALA A 86 -29.58 -15.77 10.82
C ALA A 86 -28.22 -15.14 10.45
N ALA A 87 -27.47 -14.61 11.43
CA ALA A 87 -26.16 -13.99 11.22
C ALA A 87 -25.01 -14.98 11.03
N ASN A 88 -25.11 -16.20 11.58
CA ASN A 88 -24.01 -17.19 11.58
C ASN A 88 -24.46 -18.65 11.35
N GLY A 89 -25.77 -18.90 11.28
CA GLY A 89 -26.35 -20.24 11.12
C GLY A 89 -26.35 -21.11 12.38
N GLU A 90 -25.89 -20.59 13.52
CA GLU A 90 -25.85 -21.31 14.80
C GLU A 90 -27.26 -21.50 15.38
N THR A 91 -27.36 -22.40 16.36
CA THR A 91 -28.63 -22.68 17.02
C THR A 91 -28.90 -21.67 18.13
N ASN A 92 -29.93 -20.82 17.99
CA ASN A 92 -30.45 -20.09 19.14
C ASN A 92 -31.08 -21.10 20.10
N THR A 93 -30.63 -21.07 21.35
CA THR A 93 -31.08 -21.99 22.42
C THR A 93 -31.73 -21.25 23.57
N GLN A 94 -31.85 -19.92 23.52
CA GLN A 94 -32.37 -19.09 24.61
C GLN A 94 -33.35 -18.03 24.12
N ALA A 95 -34.19 -17.56 25.03
CA ALA A 95 -35.11 -16.43 24.86
C ALA A 95 -35.21 -15.64 26.17
N ALA A 96 -35.90 -14.50 26.19
CA ALA A 96 -36.10 -13.72 27.41
C ALA A 96 -37.29 -14.21 28.26
N HIS A 97 -37.08 -14.45 29.56
CA HIS A 97 -38.16 -14.69 30.53
C HIS A 97 -38.60 -13.39 31.24
N LEU A 98 -39.91 -13.12 31.24
CA LEU A 98 -40.50 -11.82 31.63
C LEU A 98 -41.50 -11.90 32.81
N GLY A 99 -41.25 -12.71 33.85
CA GLY A 99 -42.07 -12.76 35.09
C GLY A 99 -41.61 -13.84 36.09
N THR A 100 -42.17 -14.02 37.29
CA THR A 100 -43.20 -13.29 38.12
C THR A 100 -42.97 -13.62 39.62
N PRO A 101 -43.69 -13.02 40.60
CA PRO A 101 -44.05 -11.61 40.80
C PRO A 101 -43.37 -11.05 42.07
N ALA A 102 -42.13 -10.54 41.96
CA ALA A 102 -41.48 -9.77 43.04
C ALA A 102 -40.49 -8.73 42.47
N ALA A 103 -39.76 -9.12 41.43
CA ALA A 103 -39.03 -8.26 40.49
C ALA A 103 -39.28 -8.82 39.08
N GLY A 104 -39.05 -8.12 37.97
CA GLY A 104 -38.34 -6.86 37.74
C GLY A 104 -37.90 -6.71 36.28
N ASN A 105 -38.10 -7.75 35.46
CA ASN A 105 -37.43 -7.91 34.18
C ASN A 105 -38.23 -7.30 33.03
N PHE A 106 -37.70 -6.20 32.50
CA PHE A 106 -38.00 -5.63 31.20
C PHE A 106 -36.72 -4.96 30.70
N PHE A 107 -36.59 -4.78 29.39
CA PHE A 107 -35.35 -4.28 28.78
C PHE A 107 -35.53 -2.85 28.28
N ARG A 108 -34.44 -2.07 28.29
CA ARG A 108 -34.36 -0.74 27.68
C ARG A 108 -33.18 -0.71 26.71
N VAL A 109 -33.37 -0.12 25.53
CA VAL A 109 -32.25 0.11 24.59
C VAL A 109 -31.31 1.16 25.13
N ASP A 110 -30.01 0.87 25.15
CA ASP A 110 -28.93 1.82 25.44
C ASP A 110 -28.68 2.70 24.21
N GLY A 111 -29.31 3.88 24.24
CA GLY A 111 -29.29 4.83 23.14
C GLY A 111 -30.34 5.92 23.30
N PRO A 112 -30.49 6.79 22.29
CA PRO A 112 -31.55 7.78 22.21
C PRO A 112 -32.92 7.12 22.00
N ALA A 113 -33.97 7.93 22.11
CA ALA A 113 -35.31 7.54 21.69
C ALA A 113 -35.41 7.38 20.16
N PHE A 114 -36.37 6.61 19.67
CA PHE A 114 -36.60 6.45 18.23
C PHE A 114 -37.55 7.51 17.69
N THR A 115 -37.08 8.38 16.79
CA THR A 115 -37.97 9.28 16.04
C THR A 115 -38.51 8.53 14.83
N LEU A 116 -39.77 8.09 14.89
CA LEU A 116 -40.41 7.25 13.87
C LEU A 116 -41.57 7.99 13.19
N THR A 117 -41.65 7.90 11.87
CA THR A 117 -42.83 8.33 11.10
C THR A 117 -43.74 7.14 10.82
N ASN A 118 -43.13 6.10 10.25
CA ASN A 118 -43.71 4.78 10.05
C ASN A 118 -42.89 3.76 10.86
N PHE A 119 -43.44 2.59 11.14
CA PHE A 119 -42.67 1.49 11.73
C PHE A 119 -43.32 0.12 11.52
N THR A 120 -42.55 -0.94 11.74
CA THR A 120 -43.05 -2.29 11.99
C THR A 120 -42.34 -2.86 13.22
N LEU A 121 -43.13 -3.28 14.22
CA LEU A 121 -42.64 -4.06 15.36
C LEU A 121 -43.04 -5.53 15.15
N GLU A 122 -42.10 -6.44 15.38
CA GLU A 122 -42.29 -7.89 15.36
C GLU A 122 -41.78 -8.51 16.66
N ALA A 123 -42.37 -9.64 17.06
CA ALA A 123 -41.87 -10.46 18.16
C ALA A 123 -42.37 -11.92 18.05
N LEU A 124 -41.58 -12.85 18.57
CA LEU A 124 -42.05 -14.15 19.03
C LEU A 124 -42.44 -14.03 20.50
N ALA A 125 -43.64 -14.46 20.86
CA ALA A 125 -44.19 -14.29 22.21
C ALA A 125 -44.97 -15.52 22.68
N HIS A 126 -44.70 -15.96 23.90
CA HIS A 126 -45.47 -16.97 24.62
C HIS A 126 -45.99 -16.33 25.91
N ARG A 127 -47.31 -16.15 26.03
CA ARG A 127 -47.93 -15.51 27.21
C ARG A 127 -48.22 -16.56 28.29
N THR A 128 -47.73 -16.38 29.51
CA THR A 128 -47.95 -17.34 30.62
C THR A 128 -49.19 -17.02 31.47
N GLN A 129 -49.64 -15.77 31.51
CA GLN A 129 -50.85 -15.36 32.26
C GLN A 129 -51.57 -14.17 31.59
N VAL A 130 -52.87 -14.06 31.84
CA VAL A 130 -53.69 -12.88 31.51
C VAL A 130 -53.99 -12.14 32.82
N PRO A 131 -53.25 -11.08 33.18
CA PRO A 131 -53.62 -10.23 34.31
C PRO A 131 -54.81 -9.32 33.94
N ASP A 132 -55.38 -8.64 34.93
CA ASP A 132 -56.52 -7.75 34.69
C ASP A 132 -56.15 -6.53 33.83
N ILE A 133 -54.93 -6.01 34.01
CA ILE A 133 -54.36 -4.91 33.23
C ILE A 133 -53.84 -5.37 31.86
N THR A 134 -53.76 -4.42 30.91
CA THR A 134 -53.06 -4.66 29.63
C THR A 134 -51.57 -4.88 29.84
N GLN A 135 -50.93 -5.57 28.90
CA GLN A 135 -49.49 -5.89 28.92
C GLN A 135 -48.84 -5.44 27.61
N TYR A 136 -47.55 -5.08 27.62
CA TYR A 136 -46.85 -4.55 26.43
C TYR A 136 -45.74 -5.47 25.92
N LEU A 137 -45.71 -5.66 24.59
CA LEU A 137 -44.64 -6.36 23.90
C LEU A 137 -43.43 -5.44 23.77
N ALA A 138 -43.65 -4.24 23.24
CA ALA A 138 -42.70 -3.13 23.32
C ALA A 138 -43.42 -1.78 23.28
N SER A 139 -42.75 -0.72 23.74
CA SER A 139 -43.29 0.64 23.71
C SER A 139 -42.21 1.72 23.76
N GLN A 140 -42.59 2.94 23.37
CA GLN A 140 -41.81 4.17 23.55
C GLN A 140 -42.67 5.18 24.31
N TRP A 141 -42.78 4.95 25.62
CA TRP A 141 -43.83 5.55 26.44
C TRP A 141 -43.40 5.62 27.90
N GLU A 142 -43.54 6.80 28.50
CA GLU A 142 -43.37 7.00 29.94
C GLU A 142 -44.63 7.59 30.59
N PHE A 143 -44.96 7.12 31.81
CA PHE A 143 -46.16 7.52 32.54
C PHE A 143 -45.92 8.61 33.59
N THR A 144 -44.69 8.77 34.07
CA THR A 144 -44.30 9.66 35.18
C THR A 144 -44.31 11.13 34.76
N SER A 145 -44.05 11.43 33.49
CA SER A 145 -44.32 12.71 32.85
C SER A 145 -45.58 12.60 31.99
N ALA A 146 -46.50 13.56 32.10
CA ALA A 146 -47.79 13.49 31.43
C ALA A 146 -47.74 13.63 29.89
N SER A 147 -46.55 13.92 29.33
CA SER A 147 -46.33 14.38 27.96
C SER A 147 -45.30 13.55 27.15
N GLN A 148 -44.95 12.34 27.57
CA GLN A 148 -43.93 11.48 26.89
C GLN A 148 -44.49 10.13 26.40
N ARG A 149 -45.71 10.13 25.87
CA ARG A 149 -46.38 8.95 25.32
C ARG A 149 -46.29 9.00 23.78
N SER A 150 -45.45 8.17 23.16
CA SER A 150 -45.45 8.04 21.69
C SER A 150 -46.37 6.90 21.27
N TRP A 151 -45.92 5.65 21.46
CA TRP A 151 -46.66 4.45 21.06
C TRP A 151 -46.34 3.25 21.95
N GLY A 152 -47.19 2.22 21.87
CA GLY A 152 -46.95 0.90 22.45
C GLY A 152 -47.81 -0.17 21.80
N VAL A 153 -47.21 -1.34 21.58
CA VAL A 153 -47.90 -2.54 21.08
C VAL A 153 -48.11 -3.50 22.24
N GLY A 154 -49.34 -3.96 22.45
CA GLY A 154 -49.69 -4.73 23.64
C GLY A 154 -50.80 -5.76 23.45
N LEU A 155 -51.02 -6.54 24.50
CA LEU A 155 -52.07 -7.56 24.62
C LEU A 155 -53.05 -7.16 25.72
N ALA A 156 -54.35 -7.28 25.42
CA ALA A 156 -55.41 -6.96 26.36
C ALA A 156 -55.44 -7.92 27.57
N GLY A 157 -55.74 -7.36 28.75
CA GLY A 157 -55.96 -8.10 30.00
C GLY A 157 -57.37 -8.68 30.10
N THR A 158 -57.73 -9.23 31.27
CA THR A 158 -59.11 -9.74 31.53
C THR A 158 -60.14 -8.62 31.53
N THR A 159 -59.75 -7.42 31.98
CA THR A 159 -60.57 -6.21 32.07
C THR A 159 -60.02 -5.16 31.10
N PRO A 160 -60.28 -5.30 29.80
CA PRO A 160 -59.69 -4.45 28.76
C PRO A 160 -60.22 -3.00 28.82
N PRO A 161 -59.44 -2.02 28.36
CA PRO A 161 -59.93 -0.67 28.05
C PRO A 161 -61.13 -0.70 27.09
N SER A 162 -62.00 0.30 27.17
CA SER A 162 -63.14 0.44 26.26
C SER A 162 -62.68 0.45 24.80
N GLY A 163 -63.32 -0.36 23.96
CA GLY A 163 -62.93 -0.59 22.56
C GLY A 163 -62.02 -1.80 22.33
N LEU A 164 -61.54 -2.46 23.38
CA LEU A 164 -60.83 -3.74 23.31
C LEU A 164 -61.61 -4.87 23.97
N VAL A 165 -61.22 -6.10 23.62
CA VAL A 165 -61.73 -7.34 24.19
C VAL A 165 -60.55 -8.23 24.66
N SER A 166 -60.75 -9.07 25.68
CA SER A 166 -59.65 -9.81 26.34
C SER A 166 -58.78 -10.64 25.37
N ASN A 167 -57.46 -10.68 25.62
CA ASN A 167 -56.44 -11.29 24.75
C ASN A 167 -56.24 -10.66 23.35
N GLU A 168 -56.85 -9.52 23.05
CA GLU A 168 -56.65 -8.82 21.78
C GLU A 168 -55.26 -8.18 21.68
N LEU A 169 -54.58 -8.36 20.55
CA LEU A 169 -53.41 -7.56 20.17
C LEU A 169 -53.88 -6.14 19.80
N PHE A 170 -53.22 -5.11 20.30
CA PHE A 170 -53.60 -3.71 20.06
C PHE A 170 -52.38 -2.81 19.87
N LEU A 171 -52.62 -1.69 19.18
CA LEU A 171 -51.70 -0.55 19.12
C LEU A 171 -52.32 0.60 19.91
N VAL A 172 -51.51 1.27 20.73
CA VAL A 172 -51.85 2.58 21.29
C VAL A 172 -50.80 3.59 20.83
N ALA A 173 -51.22 4.78 20.42
CA ALA A 173 -50.33 5.83 19.93
C ALA A 173 -50.89 7.24 20.17
N SER A 174 -50.02 8.25 20.23
CA SER A 174 -50.35 9.65 20.45
C SER A 174 -49.75 10.56 19.39
N SER A 175 -50.41 11.67 19.10
CA SER A 175 -49.88 12.77 18.30
C SER A 175 -49.34 13.95 19.12
N ASN A 176 -49.53 13.96 20.44
CA ASN A 176 -49.21 15.11 21.32
C ASN A 176 -48.58 14.74 22.67
N GLY A 177 -48.13 13.50 22.84
CA GLY A 177 -47.46 13.02 24.06
C GLY A 177 -48.40 12.75 25.24
N THR A 178 -49.67 13.15 25.16
CA THR A 178 -50.61 13.20 26.29
C THR A 178 -51.87 12.38 26.04
N VAL A 179 -52.58 12.69 24.95
CA VAL A 179 -53.86 12.06 24.55
C VAL A 179 -53.56 10.91 23.61
N VAL A 180 -54.14 9.75 23.90
CA VAL A 180 -53.78 8.50 23.22
C VAL A 180 -54.98 7.94 22.46
N SER A 181 -54.73 7.53 21.21
CA SER A 181 -55.65 6.75 20.39
C SER A 181 -55.28 5.28 20.55
N LEU A 182 -56.28 4.42 20.66
CA LEU A 182 -56.11 2.99 20.89
C LEU A 182 -56.91 2.22 19.83
N VAL A 183 -56.28 1.22 19.21
CA VAL A 183 -56.82 0.48 18.07
C VAL A 183 -56.65 -1.02 18.29
N GLY A 184 -57.78 -1.74 18.33
CA GLY A 184 -57.84 -3.19 18.47
C GLY A 184 -57.73 -3.94 17.13
N SER A 185 -56.91 -4.99 17.11
CA SER A 185 -56.68 -5.82 15.91
C SER A 185 -57.80 -6.81 15.60
N GLY A 186 -58.69 -7.13 16.55
CA GLY A 186 -59.55 -8.31 16.51
C GLY A 186 -58.82 -9.67 16.59
N LEU A 187 -57.48 -9.70 16.53
CA LEU A 187 -56.66 -10.91 16.60
C LEU A 187 -56.37 -11.26 18.07
N ARG A 188 -56.47 -12.55 18.42
CA ARG A 188 -56.29 -13.06 19.78
C ARG A 188 -54.92 -13.71 19.98
N VAL A 189 -54.26 -13.35 21.07
CA VAL A 189 -53.05 -14.00 21.58
C VAL A 189 -53.33 -14.50 23.01
N PRO A 190 -53.92 -15.71 23.14
CA PRO A 190 -54.21 -16.33 24.42
C PRO A 190 -52.93 -16.81 25.13
N VAL A 191 -53.09 -17.28 26.37
CA VAL A 191 -51.99 -17.90 27.15
C VAL A 191 -51.68 -19.33 26.70
N GLY A 192 -50.48 -19.79 27.04
CA GLY A 192 -50.05 -21.19 26.92
C GLY A 192 -49.67 -21.62 25.50
N GLN A 193 -49.53 -20.69 24.56
CA GLN A 193 -49.20 -20.94 23.16
C GLN A 193 -48.16 -19.94 22.65
N ASP A 194 -47.28 -20.43 21.77
CA ASP A 194 -46.27 -19.63 21.08
C ASP A 194 -46.92 -18.93 19.89
N TYR A 195 -46.70 -17.61 19.77
CA TYR A 195 -47.21 -16.79 18.67
C TYR A 195 -46.08 -15.97 18.04
N TYR A 196 -46.11 -15.87 16.71
CA TYR A 196 -45.50 -14.75 16.01
C TYR A 196 -46.52 -13.63 15.93
N VAL A 197 -46.11 -12.41 16.23
CA VAL A 197 -46.95 -11.20 16.16
C VAL A 197 -46.19 -10.07 15.50
N ALA A 198 -46.90 -9.28 14.70
CA ALA A 198 -46.35 -8.04 14.15
C ALA A 198 -47.40 -6.93 14.08
N VAL A 199 -46.94 -5.68 14.14
CA VAL A 199 -47.77 -4.49 13.94
C VAL A 199 -47.00 -3.50 13.09
N SER A 200 -47.51 -3.22 11.90
CA SER A 200 -47.05 -2.14 11.03
C SER A 200 -47.93 -0.90 11.21
N PHE A 201 -47.30 0.27 11.27
CA PHE A 201 -47.94 1.58 11.34
C PHE A 201 -47.44 2.47 10.19
N ASP A 202 -48.37 2.98 9.39
CA ASP A 202 -48.16 3.91 8.28
C ASP A 202 -48.92 5.21 8.53
N LEU A 203 -48.22 6.27 8.93
CA LEU A 203 -48.83 7.57 9.20
C LEU A 203 -49.53 8.17 7.96
N THR A 204 -49.08 7.79 6.77
CA THR A 204 -49.52 8.39 5.50
C THR A 204 -50.84 7.81 5.01
N ASN A 205 -51.14 6.55 5.33
CA ASN A 205 -52.28 5.78 4.83
C ASN A 205 -53.41 5.66 5.87
N ARG A 206 -54.10 6.74 6.19
CA ARG A 206 -55.02 6.76 7.35
C ARG A 206 -56.17 5.73 7.32
N ASP A 207 -56.61 5.28 6.14
CA ASP A 207 -57.72 4.34 6.00
C ASP A 207 -57.30 2.87 6.19
N ALA A 208 -56.02 2.54 6.01
CA ALA A 208 -55.47 1.17 6.11
C ALA A 208 -54.12 1.10 6.86
N GLY A 209 -53.73 2.17 7.55
CA GLY A 209 -52.38 2.44 8.03
C GLY A 209 -51.99 1.71 9.30
N ILE A 210 -52.79 0.78 9.80
CA ILE A 210 -52.34 -0.17 10.82
C ILE A 210 -52.62 -1.57 10.31
N VAL A 211 -51.59 -2.41 10.20
CA VAL A 211 -51.73 -3.82 9.87
C VAL A 211 -51.20 -4.65 11.03
N PHE A 212 -52.10 -5.42 11.64
CA PHE A 212 -51.77 -6.38 12.68
C PHE A 212 -51.62 -7.76 12.07
N TYR A 213 -50.62 -8.50 12.52
CA TYR A 213 -50.37 -9.88 12.15
C TYR A 213 -50.29 -10.76 13.39
N ALA A 214 -50.86 -11.96 13.31
CA ALA A 214 -50.69 -12.99 14.33
C ALA A 214 -50.70 -14.38 13.70
N LYS A 215 -49.69 -15.20 14.00
CA LYS A 215 -49.66 -16.63 13.67
C LYS A 215 -49.45 -17.45 14.94
N ASN A 216 -50.31 -18.43 15.16
CA ASN A 216 -50.14 -19.42 16.21
C ASN A 216 -49.08 -20.44 15.76
N LEU A 217 -47.93 -20.44 16.41
CA LEU A 217 -46.79 -21.29 16.07
C LEU A 217 -46.94 -22.69 16.69
N SER A 218 -47.49 -22.78 17.90
CA SER A 218 -47.74 -24.07 18.58
C SER A 218 -48.71 -24.99 17.83
N THR A 219 -49.62 -24.43 17.03
CA THR A 219 -50.49 -25.20 16.11
C THR A 219 -50.10 -25.07 14.64
N ASN A 220 -49.05 -24.30 14.33
CA ASN A 220 -48.66 -23.88 12.98
C ASN A 220 -49.86 -23.43 12.11
N GLY A 221 -50.73 -22.60 12.70
CA GLY A 221 -51.89 -22.04 12.01
C GLY A 221 -51.50 -21.07 10.88
N PRO A 222 -52.46 -20.60 10.06
CA PRO A 222 -52.19 -19.58 9.06
C PRO A 222 -51.76 -18.26 9.71
N LEU A 223 -50.98 -17.46 8.98
CA LEU A 223 -50.75 -16.06 9.33
C LEU A 223 -52.05 -15.28 9.15
N LEU A 224 -52.62 -14.79 10.25
CA LEU A 224 -53.79 -13.93 10.23
C LEU A 224 -53.33 -12.48 10.12
N ALA A 225 -53.90 -11.74 9.18
CA ALA A 225 -53.68 -10.30 9.02
C ALA A 225 -54.98 -9.53 9.29
N SER A 226 -54.87 -8.33 9.86
CA SER A 226 -56.02 -7.49 10.21
C SER A 226 -55.69 -6.02 10.04
N VAL A 227 -56.30 -5.40 9.03
CA VAL A 227 -56.09 -4.00 8.65
C VAL A 227 -57.04 -3.09 9.43
N ARG A 228 -56.55 -1.93 9.87
CA ARG A 228 -57.30 -0.91 10.61
C ARG A 228 -56.90 0.50 10.15
N SER A 229 -57.86 1.42 10.26
CA SER A 229 -57.64 2.85 10.06
C SER A 229 -57.14 3.54 11.34
N HIS A 230 -56.57 4.74 11.19
CA HIS A 230 -56.26 5.64 12.31
C HIS A 230 -56.54 7.10 11.96
N ALA A 231 -56.90 7.90 12.96
CA ALA A 231 -57.10 9.34 12.81
C ALA A 231 -55.87 10.19 13.19
N LEU A 232 -54.76 9.57 13.59
CA LEU A 232 -53.55 10.28 14.05
C LEU A 232 -52.95 11.15 12.92
N PRO A 233 -52.76 12.47 13.15
CA PRO A 233 -52.17 13.37 12.16
C PRO A 233 -50.63 13.35 12.14
N ALA A 234 -50.02 12.92 13.25
CA ALA A 234 -48.60 12.72 13.45
C ALA A 234 -48.40 11.65 14.53
N LEU A 235 -47.21 11.04 14.59
CA LEU A 235 -46.75 10.28 15.75
C LEU A 235 -45.91 11.22 16.63
N PHE A 236 -46.12 11.20 17.95
CA PHE A 236 -45.40 12.09 18.87
C PHE A 236 -43.95 11.64 19.06
N ASP A 237 -42.99 12.53 18.86
CA ASP A 237 -41.56 12.27 19.06
C ASP A 237 -41.24 12.31 20.57
N SER A 238 -41.36 11.15 21.24
CA SER A 238 -41.14 11.02 22.68
C SER A 238 -39.68 10.77 23.00
N THR A 239 -39.15 11.48 24.00
CA THR A 239 -37.80 11.23 24.55
C THR A 239 -37.75 10.03 25.51
N ALA A 240 -38.89 9.35 25.75
CA ALA A 240 -38.90 8.09 26.48
C ALA A 240 -38.06 7.03 25.74
N ARG A 241 -37.24 6.28 26.49
CA ARG A 241 -36.47 5.16 25.93
C ARG A 241 -37.42 4.05 25.46
N PHE A 242 -37.05 3.39 24.37
CA PHE A 242 -37.73 2.17 23.95
C PHE A 242 -37.56 1.06 24.98
N ALA A 243 -38.66 0.40 25.31
CA ALA A 243 -38.74 -0.66 26.30
C ALA A 243 -39.39 -1.91 25.73
N ILE A 244 -38.78 -3.07 25.97
CA ILE A 244 -39.29 -4.40 25.61
C ILE A 244 -39.88 -5.04 26.87
N GLY A 245 -41.11 -5.54 26.77
CA GLY A 245 -41.83 -6.22 27.84
C GLY A 245 -42.54 -5.31 28.85
N ALA A 246 -42.52 -3.99 28.68
CA ALA A 246 -43.21 -3.02 29.56
C ALA A 246 -43.34 -1.62 28.92
N TYR A 247 -43.96 -0.68 29.64
CA TYR A 247 -43.67 0.75 29.48
C TYR A 247 -42.26 1.10 29.97
N ASN A 248 -41.70 2.25 29.55
CA ASN A 248 -40.35 2.68 29.95
C ASN A 248 -40.17 2.74 31.49
N ASN A 249 -41.21 3.09 32.25
CA ASN A 249 -41.18 3.11 33.71
C ASN A 249 -41.42 1.73 34.38
N GLY A 250 -41.47 0.64 33.61
CA GLY A 250 -41.69 -0.70 34.10
C GLY A 250 -43.13 -1.02 34.54
N ALA A 251 -44.13 -0.23 34.14
CA ALA A 251 -45.55 -0.54 34.34
C ALA A 251 -46.11 -1.45 33.23
N ASN A 252 -47.27 -2.09 33.47
CA ASN A 252 -48.00 -2.96 32.52
C ASN A 252 -47.12 -4.00 31.82
N ARG A 253 -46.37 -4.76 32.64
CA ARG A 253 -45.38 -5.73 32.18
C ARG A 253 -46.02 -6.88 31.42
N PHE A 254 -45.35 -7.33 30.35
CA PHE A 254 -45.54 -8.67 29.80
C PHE A 254 -45.32 -9.73 30.87
N SER A 255 -45.83 -10.93 30.63
CA SER A 255 -45.59 -12.08 31.49
C SER A 255 -45.59 -13.33 30.64
N GLY A 256 -44.41 -13.90 30.48
CA GLY A 256 -44.17 -15.00 29.57
C GLY A 256 -42.74 -15.02 29.04
N VAL A 257 -42.56 -15.65 27.88
CA VAL A 257 -41.29 -15.74 27.16
C VAL A 257 -41.38 -14.91 25.87
N MET A 258 -40.30 -14.25 25.49
CA MET A 258 -40.24 -13.44 24.27
C MET A 258 -38.90 -13.63 23.56
N ASP A 259 -38.93 -13.64 22.23
CA ASP A 259 -37.75 -13.75 21.37
C ASP A 259 -37.94 -12.96 20.07
N GLU A 260 -36.88 -12.83 19.27
CA GLU A 260 -36.90 -12.26 17.90
C GLU A 260 -37.64 -10.91 17.82
N VAL A 261 -37.35 -10.01 18.77
CA VAL A 261 -38.00 -8.69 18.81
C VAL A 261 -37.30 -7.79 17.81
N ARG A 262 -38.00 -7.37 16.75
CA ARG A 262 -37.44 -6.52 15.68
C ARG A 262 -38.25 -5.24 15.55
N LEU A 263 -37.55 -4.10 15.48
CA LEU A 263 -38.14 -2.81 15.15
C LEU A 263 -37.53 -2.31 13.84
N SER A 264 -38.36 -2.10 12.82
CA SER A 264 -38.01 -1.44 11.56
C SER A 264 -38.74 -0.11 11.47
N ASP A 265 -38.17 0.90 10.81
CA ASP A 265 -38.81 2.22 10.63
C ASP A 265 -39.65 2.34 9.34
N GLN A 266 -39.91 1.19 8.70
CA GLN A 266 -40.74 1.06 7.51
C GLN A 266 -41.95 0.15 7.77
N VAL A 267 -42.95 0.27 6.91
CA VAL A 267 -44.06 -0.68 6.79
C VAL A 267 -43.56 -1.89 6.01
N LEU A 268 -43.54 -3.06 6.63
CA LEU A 268 -43.09 -4.29 5.98
C LEU A 268 -44.23 -4.99 5.23
N ALA A 269 -43.95 -5.45 4.02
CA ALA A 269 -44.81 -6.40 3.32
C ALA A 269 -44.67 -7.81 3.93
N ILE A 270 -45.65 -8.69 3.70
CA ILE A 270 -45.68 -10.05 4.28
C ILE A 270 -44.37 -10.83 4.03
N GLY A 271 -43.85 -10.81 2.80
CA GLY A 271 -42.57 -11.47 2.45
C GLY A 271 -41.30 -10.80 2.99
N GLN A 272 -41.41 -9.74 3.79
CA GLN A 272 -40.30 -9.09 4.49
C GLN A 272 -40.35 -9.32 6.02
N LEU A 273 -41.43 -9.93 6.50
CA LEU A 273 -41.62 -10.33 7.90
C LEU A 273 -40.69 -11.50 8.24
N LEU A 274 -40.28 -11.60 9.52
CA LEU A 274 -39.42 -12.68 10.03
C LEU A 274 -39.98 -14.10 9.80
N LEU A 275 -41.27 -14.21 9.50
CA LEU A 275 -41.97 -15.49 9.31
C LEU A 275 -41.73 -16.14 7.94
N ASP A 276 -41.57 -15.34 6.88
CA ASP A 276 -41.69 -15.79 5.47
C ASP A 276 -40.34 -15.79 4.71
N ASN A 277 -39.25 -16.14 5.40
CA ASN A 277 -37.94 -16.47 4.79
C ASN A 277 -37.72 -18.01 4.69
N PRO A 278 -38.30 -18.72 3.72
CA PRO A 278 -38.16 -20.16 3.57
C PRO A 278 -36.84 -20.59 2.86
N THR A 279 -35.69 -20.07 3.31
CA THR A 279 -34.36 -20.67 3.10
C THR A 279 -33.34 -20.02 4.05
N ASN A 280 -33.04 -20.66 5.18
CA ASN A 280 -31.90 -20.28 6.03
C ASN A 280 -30.57 -20.77 5.42
N ALA A 281 -30.27 -20.31 4.21
CA ALA A 281 -28.98 -20.43 3.56
C ALA A 281 -28.18 -19.16 3.91
N PRO A 282 -27.09 -19.23 4.69
CA PRO A 282 -26.34 -18.04 5.08
C PRO A 282 -25.74 -17.36 3.84
N VAL A 283 -25.84 -16.03 3.76
CA VAL A 283 -25.19 -15.26 2.69
C VAL A 283 -23.69 -15.24 2.93
N LEU A 284 -22.92 -15.70 1.93
CA LEU A 284 -21.47 -15.75 2.05
C LEU A 284 -20.83 -14.34 1.98
N PRO A 285 -19.74 -14.08 2.72
CA PRO A 285 -18.91 -12.90 2.48
C PRO A 285 -18.29 -12.96 1.07
N PRO A 286 -18.09 -11.80 0.40
CA PRO A 286 -17.41 -11.74 -0.88
C PRO A 286 -15.95 -12.17 -0.77
N PRO A 287 -15.35 -12.70 -1.84
CA PRO A 287 -13.91 -12.97 -1.89
C PRO A 287 -13.14 -11.65 -1.94
N ILE A 288 -11.84 -11.69 -1.64
CA ILE A 288 -10.96 -10.52 -1.74
C ILE A 288 -10.14 -10.63 -3.02
N ILE A 289 -10.14 -9.58 -3.86
CA ILE A 289 -9.19 -9.44 -4.96
C ILE A 289 -7.90 -8.86 -4.36
N ALA A 290 -6.87 -9.69 -4.19
CA ALA A 290 -5.64 -9.31 -3.48
C ALA A 290 -4.70 -8.48 -4.37
N THR A 291 -4.65 -8.77 -5.67
CA THR A 291 -3.89 -7.95 -6.63
C THR A 291 -4.60 -6.63 -6.88
N ALA A 292 -3.91 -5.52 -6.62
CA ALA A 292 -4.48 -4.18 -6.77
C ALA A 292 -4.92 -3.90 -8.23
N PRO A 293 -6.09 -3.28 -8.46
CA PRO A 293 -6.49 -2.85 -9.80
C PRO A 293 -5.56 -1.74 -10.33
N GLY A 294 -5.51 -1.58 -11.65
CA GLY A 294 -4.75 -0.52 -12.30
C GLY A 294 -4.09 -0.92 -13.63
N ALA A 295 -3.08 -0.16 -14.03
CA ALA A 295 -2.29 -0.41 -15.23
C ALA A 295 -1.04 -1.27 -14.98
N TYR A 296 -0.87 -2.27 -15.83
CA TYR A 296 0.24 -3.23 -15.85
C TYR A 296 0.84 -3.29 -17.26
N LEU A 297 2.11 -3.71 -17.35
CA LEU A 297 2.81 -3.96 -18.61
C LEU A 297 2.93 -5.46 -18.84
N GLU A 298 2.74 -5.90 -20.09
CA GLU A 298 2.85 -7.30 -20.55
C GLU A 298 1.81 -8.27 -19.98
N SER A 299 1.78 -8.44 -18.65
CA SER A 299 0.82 -9.28 -17.94
C SER A 299 0.65 -8.88 -16.48
N VAL A 300 -0.41 -9.39 -15.85
CA VAL A 300 -0.61 -9.34 -14.41
C VAL A 300 -1.19 -10.66 -13.90
N THR A 301 -0.67 -11.14 -12.79
CA THR A 301 -1.22 -12.29 -12.05
C THR A 301 -2.19 -11.78 -10.99
N VAL A 302 -3.47 -12.12 -11.13
CA VAL A 302 -4.53 -11.69 -10.22
C VAL A 302 -4.86 -12.82 -9.24
N GLU A 303 -4.60 -12.55 -7.96
CA GLU A 303 -4.89 -13.45 -6.86
C GLU A 303 -6.23 -13.10 -6.22
N LEU A 304 -7.05 -14.14 -6.00
CA LEU A 304 -8.30 -14.08 -5.24
C LEU A 304 -8.13 -14.87 -3.94
N THR A 305 -8.50 -14.26 -2.81
CA THR A 305 -8.45 -14.88 -1.49
C THR A 305 -9.85 -15.26 -1.03
N ALA A 306 -10.02 -16.50 -0.60
CA ALA A 306 -11.27 -17.01 -0.05
C ALA A 306 -11.51 -16.45 1.36
N THR A 307 -12.71 -15.95 1.59
CA THR A 307 -13.22 -15.49 2.90
C THR A 307 -14.12 -16.53 3.57
N VAL A 308 -14.27 -17.71 2.96
CA VAL A 308 -15.16 -18.80 3.37
C VAL A 308 -14.39 -20.11 3.39
N VAL A 309 -14.35 -20.77 4.56
CA VAL A 309 -13.80 -22.13 4.68
C VAL A 309 -14.71 -23.11 3.91
N ASP A 310 -14.10 -23.97 3.09
CA ASP A 310 -14.78 -24.88 2.15
C ASP A 310 -15.78 -24.18 1.20
N GLY A 311 -15.51 -22.92 0.84
CA GLY A 311 -16.24 -22.18 -0.19
C GLY A 311 -15.46 -22.16 -1.52
N GLU A 312 -16.19 -22.21 -2.63
CA GLU A 312 -15.64 -21.98 -3.97
C GLU A 312 -15.68 -20.49 -4.32
N ILE A 313 -14.71 -20.01 -5.11
CA ILE A 313 -14.77 -18.69 -5.75
C ILE A 313 -15.06 -18.90 -7.24
N ARG A 314 -16.11 -18.27 -7.76
CA ARG A 314 -16.38 -18.21 -9.22
C ARG A 314 -16.16 -16.79 -9.74
N TYR A 315 -15.66 -16.67 -10.97
CA TYR A 315 -15.32 -15.38 -11.58
C TYR A 315 -15.62 -15.28 -13.08
N THR A 316 -15.65 -14.04 -13.57
CA THR A 316 -15.69 -13.64 -14.99
C THR A 316 -14.54 -12.69 -15.30
N LEU A 317 -14.27 -12.44 -16.58
CA LEU A 317 -13.20 -11.53 -17.06
C LEU A 317 -13.73 -10.31 -17.85
N ASP A 318 -15.03 -10.26 -18.12
CA ASP A 318 -15.74 -9.23 -18.89
C ASP A 318 -16.56 -8.28 -18.00
N GLY A 319 -16.53 -8.49 -16.69
CA GLY A 319 -17.27 -7.74 -15.69
C GLY A 319 -18.65 -8.29 -15.33
N ALA A 320 -19.17 -9.30 -16.05
CA ALA A 320 -20.49 -9.88 -15.77
C ALA A 320 -20.53 -10.51 -14.37
N ALA A 321 -21.69 -10.47 -13.69
CA ALA A 321 -21.83 -11.08 -12.36
C ALA A 321 -21.73 -12.62 -12.47
N PRO A 322 -20.78 -13.28 -11.78
CA PRO A 322 -20.64 -14.73 -11.88
C PRO A 322 -21.82 -15.47 -11.22
N ASP A 323 -22.05 -16.66 -11.74
CA ASP A 323 -23.00 -17.66 -11.27
C ASP A 323 -22.28 -18.99 -10.95
N ALA A 324 -23.04 -20.03 -10.60
CA ALA A 324 -22.47 -21.35 -10.28
C ALA A 324 -21.89 -22.09 -11.51
N ALA A 325 -22.15 -21.62 -12.74
CA ALA A 325 -21.60 -22.16 -13.98
C ALA A 325 -20.33 -21.42 -14.45
N SER A 326 -20.04 -20.25 -13.88
CA SER A 326 -18.88 -19.42 -14.17
C SER A 326 -17.55 -20.08 -13.75
N LEU A 327 -16.43 -19.53 -14.23
CA LEU A 327 -15.09 -20.12 -14.05
C LEU A 327 -14.74 -20.30 -12.57
N LEU A 328 -14.30 -21.49 -12.18
CA LEU A 328 -13.79 -21.78 -10.84
C LEU A 328 -12.37 -21.24 -10.69
N TYR A 329 -12.13 -20.45 -9.64
CA TYR A 329 -10.79 -20.02 -9.25
C TYR A 329 -10.09 -21.16 -8.51
N ALA A 330 -9.12 -21.79 -9.17
CA ALA A 330 -8.28 -22.85 -8.61
C ALA A 330 -6.79 -22.46 -8.50
N ALA A 331 -6.38 -21.41 -9.21
CA ALA A 331 -5.04 -20.86 -9.24
C ALA A 331 -5.09 -19.37 -9.66
N PRO A 332 -4.05 -18.58 -9.38
CA PRO A 332 -3.99 -17.16 -9.79
C PRO A 332 -4.21 -16.95 -11.30
N ILE A 333 -4.97 -15.91 -11.64
CA ILE A 333 -5.41 -15.62 -13.01
C ILE A 333 -4.35 -14.79 -13.72
N THR A 334 -3.70 -15.33 -14.75
CA THR A 334 -2.78 -14.53 -15.58
C THR A 334 -3.55 -13.79 -16.67
N LEU A 335 -3.53 -12.46 -16.64
CA LEU A 335 -4.08 -11.59 -17.67
C LEU A 335 -2.97 -11.08 -18.59
N THR A 336 -3.13 -11.24 -19.90
CA THR A 336 -2.24 -10.66 -20.95
C THR A 336 -2.93 -9.58 -21.79
N SER A 337 -4.14 -9.18 -21.39
CA SER A 337 -4.98 -8.16 -22.03
C SER A 337 -5.87 -7.50 -20.99
N ASN A 338 -6.48 -6.36 -21.34
CA ASN A 338 -7.46 -5.69 -20.47
C ASN A 338 -8.59 -6.64 -20.06
N ALA A 339 -9.00 -6.60 -18.80
CA ALA A 339 -10.10 -7.39 -18.26
C ALA A 339 -10.79 -6.66 -17.09
N VAL A 340 -12.05 -7.00 -16.85
CA VAL A 340 -12.78 -6.63 -15.63
C VAL A 340 -13.09 -7.93 -14.89
N ILE A 341 -12.35 -8.21 -13.83
CA ILE A 341 -12.57 -9.40 -13.02
C ILE A 341 -13.72 -9.10 -12.07
N THR A 342 -14.81 -9.87 -12.18
CA THR A 342 -15.88 -9.90 -11.17
C THR A 342 -15.90 -11.28 -10.53
N ALA A 343 -15.88 -11.36 -9.20
CA ALA A 343 -15.77 -12.61 -8.43
C ALA A 343 -16.83 -12.70 -7.31
N ARG A 344 -17.25 -13.93 -6.97
CA ARG A 344 -18.20 -14.25 -5.89
C ARG A 344 -17.86 -15.57 -5.19
N SER A 345 -18.23 -15.68 -3.92
CA SER A 345 -18.16 -16.91 -3.13
C SER A 345 -19.41 -17.76 -3.30
N PHE A 346 -19.26 -19.08 -3.42
CA PHE A 346 -20.33 -20.07 -3.52
C PHE A 346 -20.07 -21.23 -2.54
N LYS A 347 -21.13 -21.79 -1.95
CA LYS A 347 -21.07 -23.01 -1.13
C LYS A 347 -22.44 -23.70 -1.16
N PRO A 348 -22.52 -25.05 -1.28
CA PRO A 348 -23.79 -25.75 -1.22
C PRO A 348 -24.55 -25.44 0.08
N GLY A 349 -25.85 -25.13 -0.02
CA GLY A 349 -26.68 -24.77 1.13
C GLY A 349 -26.47 -23.34 1.68
N ALA A 350 -25.72 -22.49 0.98
CA ALA A 350 -25.51 -21.08 1.30
C ALA A 350 -25.94 -20.19 0.12
N GLU A 351 -26.30 -18.93 0.39
CA GLU A 351 -26.52 -17.95 -0.68
C GLU A 351 -25.18 -17.38 -1.15
N ALA A 352 -24.99 -17.32 -2.48
CA ALA A 352 -23.76 -16.81 -3.06
C ALA A 352 -23.55 -15.32 -2.73
N SER A 353 -22.30 -14.94 -2.43
CA SER A 353 -21.96 -13.60 -1.95
C SER A 353 -22.41 -12.49 -2.90
N PRO A 354 -22.45 -11.21 -2.46
CA PRO A 354 -22.37 -10.08 -3.39
C PRO A 354 -21.11 -10.20 -4.28
N PRO A 355 -21.15 -9.70 -5.54
CA PRO A 355 -19.97 -9.63 -6.39
C PRO A 355 -19.00 -8.54 -5.94
N VAL A 356 -17.70 -8.84 -6.03
CA VAL A 356 -16.60 -7.86 -6.01
C VAL A 356 -16.05 -7.71 -7.44
N SER A 357 -15.66 -6.50 -7.84
CA SER A 357 -15.14 -6.23 -9.19
C SER A 357 -13.88 -5.38 -9.17
N ALA A 358 -12.93 -5.68 -10.06
CA ALA A 358 -11.69 -4.93 -10.27
C ALA A 358 -11.35 -4.82 -11.76
N SER A 359 -10.87 -3.65 -12.19
CA SER A 359 -10.46 -3.39 -13.57
C SER A 359 -8.94 -3.44 -13.72
N PHE A 360 -8.47 -4.18 -14.72
CA PHE A 360 -7.05 -4.33 -15.04
C PHE A 360 -6.80 -3.90 -16.49
N SER A 361 -5.87 -2.95 -16.66
CA SER A 361 -5.40 -2.53 -17.98
C SER A 361 -4.01 -3.12 -18.22
N VAL A 362 -3.86 -3.98 -19.23
CA VAL A 362 -2.59 -4.61 -19.59
C VAL A 362 -2.11 -4.00 -20.90
N LEU A 363 -1.01 -3.23 -20.84
CA LEU A 363 -0.44 -2.57 -22.01
C LEU A 363 0.58 -3.49 -22.72
N PRO A 364 0.53 -3.58 -24.06
CA PRO A 364 1.44 -4.40 -24.85
C PRO A 364 2.76 -3.65 -25.12
N PHE A 365 3.42 -3.15 -24.07
CA PHE A 365 4.75 -2.54 -24.18
C PHE A 365 5.79 -3.68 -24.05
N PRO A 366 6.57 -4.01 -25.09
CA PRO A 366 7.54 -5.12 -25.01
C PRO A 366 8.65 -4.85 -24.02
N TYR A 367 8.98 -5.81 -23.15
CA TYR A 367 10.14 -5.71 -22.26
C TYR A 367 11.45 -5.78 -23.05
N LEU A 368 12.39 -4.90 -22.70
CA LEU A 368 13.70 -4.78 -23.35
C LEU A 368 14.87 -5.20 -22.45
N GLY A 369 14.64 -5.32 -21.13
CA GLY A 369 15.66 -5.59 -20.12
C GLY A 369 15.59 -4.61 -18.94
N GLN A 370 16.68 -4.46 -18.20
CA GLN A 370 16.78 -3.49 -17.10
C GLN A 370 17.93 -2.51 -17.33
N ILE A 371 17.87 -1.35 -16.67
CA ILE A 371 19.02 -0.45 -16.51
C ILE A 371 20.22 -1.27 -16.02
N GLN A 372 21.39 -1.04 -16.61
CA GLN A 372 22.66 -1.53 -16.12
C GLN A 372 23.25 -0.53 -15.11
N PRO A 373 23.26 -0.84 -13.81
CA PRO A 373 24.12 -0.20 -12.83
C PRO A 373 25.55 0.01 -13.34
N ARG A 374 26.08 1.19 -13.05
CA ARG A 374 27.46 1.57 -13.36
C ARG A 374 28.20 1.86 -12.06
N HIS A 375 29.40 1.28 -11.92
CA HIS A 375 30.26 1.53 -10.78
C HIS A 375 30.74 2.99 -10.83
N ALA A 376 30.91 3.64 -9.68
CA ALA A 376 31.36 5.04 -9.56
C ALA A 376 32.76 5.33 -10.17
N ARG A 377 33.49 4.32 -10.67
CA ARG A 377 34.73 4.49 -11.47
C ARG A 377 34.44 4.68 -12.97
N GLU A 378 33.32 4.18 -13.46
CA GLU A 378 32.86 4.24 -14.85
C GLU A 378 32.14 5.58 -15.16
N ILE A 379 31.81 6.33 -14.12
CA ILE A 379 31.18 7.65 -14.18
C ILE A 379 32.21 8.72 -13.79
N GLU A 380 32.30 9.80 -14.57
CA GLU A 380 33.25 10.90 -14.31
C GLU A 380 32.80 11.75 -13.11
N ASP A 381 31.60 12.33 -13.17
CA ASP A 381 30.97 13.10 -12.09
C ASP A 381 29.43 12.95 -12.11
N SER A 382 28.78 13.33 -11.02
CA SER A 382 27.32 13.40 -10.89
C SER A 382 26.94 14.33 -9.74
N ASN A 383 25.66 14.70 -9.67
CA ASN A 383 25.12 15.51 -8.56
C ASN A 383 24.89 14.70 -7.27
N TRP A 384 25.30 13.43 -7.24
CA TRP A 384 24.90 12.46 -6.21
C TRP A 384 26.01 12.20 -5.19
N SER A 385 25.65 12.44 -3.93
CA SER A 385 26.38 12.02 -2.74
C SER A 385 25.57 10.95 -2.00
N VAL A 386 26.23 10.20 -1.12
CA VAL A 386 25.59 9.35 -0.11
C VAL A 386 26.14 9.69 1.28
N GLY A 387 25.31 9.54 2.31
CA GLY A 387 25.76 9.61 3.69
C GLY A 387 26.67 8.44 4.07
N GLY A 388 27.72 8.72 4.85
CA GLY A 388 28.60 7.74 5.49
C GLY A 388 28.89 8.11 6.94
N GLU A 389 27.96 8.85 7.58
CA GLU A 389 28.08 9.43 8.91
C GLU A 389 28.28 8.39 10.02
N VAL A 390 28.38 8.86 11.27
CA VAL A 390 28.40 8.04 12.50
C VAL A 390 29.56 7.04 12.70
N LEU A 391 30.47 6.92 11.72
CA LEU A 391 31.73 6.19 11.88
C LEU A 391 32.59 6.77 13.02
N ASP A 392 32.50 8.07 13.28
CA ASP A 392 33.17 8.79 14.37
C ASP A 392 32.74 8.34 15.78
N ARG A 393 31.65 7.59 15.89
CA ARG A 393 31.09 7.05 17.15
C ARG A 393 30.96 5.52 17.15
N ASP A 394 31.53 4.86 16.14
CA ASP A 394 31.44 3.41 15.94
C ASP A 394 30.00 2.87 15.83
N TYR A 395 29.02 3.69 15.42
CA TYR A 395 27.64 3.21 15.23
C TYR A 395 27.46 2.40 13.93
N ALA A 396 28.33 2.63 12.95
CA ALA A 396 28.51 1.84 11.74
C ALA A 396 30.00 1.45 11.57
N VAL A 397 30.28 0.49 10.69
CA VAL A 397 31.65 0.03 10.36
C VAL A 397 31.84 0.11 8.86
N PHE A 398 32.88 0.83 8.41
CA PHE A 398 33.12 1.07 6.97
C PHE A 398 33.37 -0.23 6.20
N SER A 399 34.16 -1.16 6.76
CA SER A 399 34.46 -2.45 6.15
C SER A 399 33.21 -3.29 5.84
N SER A 400 32.11 -3.12 6.58
CA SER A 400 30.85 -3.85 6.38
C SER A 400 30.12 -3.46 5.09
N TYR A 401 30.24 -2.21 4.63
CA TYR A 401 29.49 -1.70 3.48
C TYR A 401 30.35 -1.24 2.30
N ARG A 402 31.68 -1.16 2.45
CA ARG A 402 32.57 -0.57 1.44
C ARG A 402 32.34 -1.13 0.03
N ASP A 403 32.09 -2.44 -0.12
CA ASP A 403 31.95 -3.09 -1.44
C ASP A 403 30.65 -2.71 -2.16
N TYR A 404 29.63 -2.25 -1.44
CA TYR A 404 28.40 -1.66 -1.99
C TYR A 404 28.58 -0.20 -2.44
N LEU A 405 29.59 0.51 -1.93
CA LEU A 405 29.75 1.96 -2.16
C LEU A 405 30.09 2.28 -3.63
N GLY A 406 30.94 1.46 -4.26
CA GLY A 406 31.31 1.64 -5.66
C GLY A 406 30.13 1.42 -6.60
N TRP A 407 29.39 0.34 -6.39
CA TRP A 407 28.24 -0.04 -7.21
C TRP A 407 27.00 0.85 -7.03
N LEU A 408 26.93 1.67 -5.98
CA LEU A 408 25.85 2.66 -5.83
C LEU A 408 25.89 3.76 -6.90
N GLY A 409 27.04 3.99 -7.54
CA GLY A 409 27.22 5.01 -8.59
C GLY A 409 27.23 6.46 -8.10
N ALA A 410 27.01 6.70 -6.80
CA ALA A 410 27.19 8.02 -6.19
C ALA A 410 28.67 8.43 -6.26
N LYS A 411 28.94 9.71 -6.59
CA LYS A 411 30.31 10.19 -6.86
C LYS A 411 30.99 10.81 -5.65
N ARG A 412 30.26 11.01 -4.56
CA ARG A 412 30.74 11.57 -3.28
C ARG A 412 30.17 10.79 -2.09
N ILE A 413 30.90 10.80 -0.97
CA ILE A 413 30.42 10.29 0.32
C ILE A 413 30.73 11.29 1.43
N ARG A 414 29.75 11.56 2.31
CA ARG A 414 29.90 12.47 3.46
C ARG A 414 30.33 11.69 4.70
N PHE A 415 31.48 12.04 5.28
CA PHE A 415 31.99 11.43 6.52
C PHE A 415 32.17 12.49 7.61
N GLN A 416 31.97 12.09 8.86
CA GLN A 416 32.29 12.90 10.04
C GLN A 416 33.70 12.53 10.53
N ALA A 417 34.60 13.52 10.64
CA ALA A 417 36.03 13.29 10.86
C ALA A 417 36.40 12.94 12.31
N GLY A 418 35.48 13.12 13.27
CA GLY A 418 35.55 12.55 14.62
C GLY A 418 36.73 13.00 15.47
N TRP A 419 36.70 14.22 16.00
CA TRP A 419 37.78 14.75 16.85
C TRP A 419 38.09 13.83 18.05
N ALA A 420 37.09 13.50 18.87
CA ALA A 420 37.27 12.62 20.04
C ALA A 420 37.71 11.18 19.71
N LYS A 421 37.30 10.64 18.56
CA LYS A 421 37.72 9.29 18.13
C LYS A 421 39.16 9.28 17.65
N THR A 422 39.56 10.37 16.99
CA THR A 422 40.93 10.57 16.50
C THR A 422 41.89 10.89 17.64
N GLU A 423 41.54 11.80 18.54
CA GLU A 423 42.42 12.28 19.61
C GLU A 423 41.96 11.76 20.97
N LYS A 424 42.46 10.58 21.36
CA LYS A 424 42.19 9.94 22.66
C LYS A 424 43.19 10.36 23.75
N THR A 425 44.24 11.07 23.38
CA THR A 425 45.30 11.58 24.27
C THR A 425 45.82 12.88 23.66
N PRO A 426 46.03 13.96 24.44
CA PRO A 426 46.38 15.26 23.90
C PRO A 426 47.61 15.24 22.97
N GLY A 427 47.45 15.77 21.75
CA GLY A 427 48.45 15.79 20.69
C GLY A 427 48.70 14.47 19.96
N VAL A 428 47.95 13.40 20.28
CA VAL A 428 48.17 12.05 19.72
C VAL A 428 46.95 11.61 18.91
N TYR A 429 47.15 11.50 17.59
CA TYR A 429 46.08 11.25 16.62
C TYR A 429 46.09 9.82 16.06
N ASP A 430 45.01 9.07 16.28
CA ASP A 430 44.70 7.75 15.74
C ASP A 430 43.81 7.87 14.50
N TRP A 431 44.45 7.84 13.32
CA TRP A 431 43.79 8.05 12.03
C TRP A 431 43.28 6.78 11.35
N GLY A 432 43.63 5.58 11.84
CA GLY A 432 43.54 4.35 11.04
C GLY A 432 42.13 4.03 10.52
N TRP A 433 41.11 4.34 11.31
CA TRP A 433 39.70 4.17 10.94
C TRP A 433 39.24 5.14 9.83
N LEU A 434 39.75 6.37 9.83
CA LEU A 434 39.42 7.39 8.83
C LEU A 434 40.27 7.21 7.57
N ASP A 435 41.51 6.71 7.69
CA ASP A 435 42.31 6.26 6.57
C ASP A 435 41.62 5.13 5.80
N GLU A 436 41.04 4.14 6.49
CA GLU A 436 40.28 3.06 5.84
C GLU A 436 39.10 3.63 5.05
N ALA A 437 38.31 4.50 5.66
CA ALA A 437 37.13 5.10 5.03
C ALA A 437 37.49 5.98 3.83
N VAL A 438 38.44 6.92 3.98
CA VAL A 438 38.90 7.83 2.92
C VAL A 438 39.51 7.05 1.76
N ASN A 439 40.49 6.19 2.04
CA ASN A 439 41.20 5.46 0.99
C ASN A 439 40.30 4.39 0.35
N GLY A 440 39.43 3.75 1.12
CA GLY A 440 38.48 2.74 0.63
C GLY A 440 37.38 3.31 -0.25
N ALA A 441 36.90 4.53 0.03
CA ALA A 441 35.96 5.25 -0.84
C ALA A 441 36.64 5.69 -2.15
N LEU A 442 37.83 6.30 -2.06
CA LEU A 442 38.62 6.72 -3.23
C LEU A 442 38.97 5.54 -4.13
N ALA A 443 39.39 4.41 -3.55
CA ALA A 443 39.65 3.17 -4.28
C ALA A 443 38.44 2.72 -5.11
N ARG A 444 37.21 3.06 -4.70
CA ARG A 444 35.95 2.74 -5.38
C ARG A 444 35.41 3.89 -6.25
N GLY A 445 36.21 4.92 -6.51
CA GLY A 445 35.84 6.04 -7.39
C GLY A 445 34.89 7.06 -6.73
N VAL A 446 34.70 6.98 -5.41
CA VAL A 446 33.82 7.87 -4.63
C VAL A 446 34.68 8.85 -3.84
N ARG A 447 34.45 10.16 -4.03
CA ARG A 447 35.24 11.21 -3.38
C ARG A 447 34.74 11.51 -1.96
N PRO A 448 35.58 11.42 -0.93
CA PRO A 448 35.20 11.81 0.42
C PRO A 448 35.02 13.33 0.54
N TRP A 449 33.96 13.71 1.24
CA TRP A 449 33.71 15.02 1.80
C TRP A 449 33.74 14.86 3.33
N LEU A 450 34.61 15.63 4.01
CA LEU A 450 34.84 15.48 5.45
C LEU A 450 34.22 16.64 6.26
N GLU A 451 33.40 16.32 7.24
CA GLU A 451 32.84 17.24 8.24
C GLU A 451 33.73 17.29 9.49
N THR A 452 34.15 18.47 9.93
CA THR A 452 34.89 18.64 11.19
C THR A 452 33.93 18.65 12.39
N SER A 453 33.87 17.52 13.11
CA SER A 453 33.00 17.33 14.28
C SER A 453 33.44 16.13 15.13
N TYR A 454 32.86 15.85 16.29
CA TYR A 454 32.19 16.81 17.18
C TYR A 454 33.23 17.38 18.16
N GLY A 455 32.85 17.69 19.40
CA GLY A 455 33.77 18.07 20.46
C GLY A 455 34.61 16.90 20.98
N ASN A 456 35.55 17.19 21.88
CA ASN A 456 36.41 16.19 22.52
C ASN A 456 36.41 16.36 24.06
N PRO A 457 35.84 15.39 24.80
CA PRO A 457 35.65 15.50 26.25
C PRO A 457 36.94 15.32 27.07
N ILE A 458 38.09 14.99 26.45
CA ILE A 458 39.38 14.99 27.18
C ILE A 458 39.84 16.41 27.56
N TYR A 459 39.31 17.43 26.87
CA TYR A 459 39.59 18.83 27.14
C TYR A 459 38.45 19.48 27.93
N ALA A 460 38.78 20.19 29.01
CA ALA A 460 37.80 20.96 29.76
C ALA A 460 37.16 22.02 28.85
N GLY A 461 35.84 21.98 28.69
CA GLY A 461 35.13 22.87 27.77
C GLY A 461 35.33 22.55 26.28
N GLY A 462 35.79 21.35 25.92
CA GLY A 462 35.96 20.90 24.53
C GLY A 462 34.70 20.35 23.86
N GLY A 463 33.53 20.45 24.49
CA GLY A 463 32.30 19.83 24.04
C GLY A 463 32.32 18.31 24.23
N GLY A 464 31.57 17.58 23.41
CA GLY A 464 31.51 16.12 23.46
C GLY A 464 31.15 15.49 22.11
N THR A 465 30.98 14.18 22.11
CA THR A 465 30.95 13.35 20.90
C THR A 465 29.65 13.39 20.08
N ASN A 466 28.70 14.27 20.40
CA ASN A 466 27.41 14.32 19.73
C ASN A 466 26.93 15.76 19.50
N LEU A 467 25.96 15.90 18.61
CA LEU A 467 25.39 17.17 18.16
C LEU A 467 24.99 18.14 19.29
N GLY A 468 24.35 17.62 20.34
CA GLY A 468 23.89 18.42 21.48
C GLY A 468 24.97 18.76 22.51
N ALA A 469 26.21 18.28 22.34
CA ALA A 469 27.28 18.42 23.33
C ALA A 469 28.06 19.75 23.26
N GLY A 470 27.67 20.65 22.35
CA GLY A 470 28.20 22.01 22.24
C GLY A 470 29.56 22.14 21.54
N LEU A 471 29.90 23.37 21.16
CA LEU A 471 31.20 23.71 20.58
C LEU A 471 32.32 23.73 21.64
N PRO A 472 33.59 23.60 21.23
CA PRO A 472 34.74 23.95 22.06
C PRO A 472 34.69 25.43 22.48
N THR A 473 34.94 25.71 23.77
CA THR A 473 34.81 27.06 24.35
C THR A 473 35.99 27.51 25.20
N SER A 474 36.74 26.60 25.81
CA SER A 474 37.94 26.98 26.57
C SER A 474 39.11 27.31 25.65
N ALA A 475 40.04 28.15 26.13
CA ALA A 475 41.24 28.50 25.37
C ALA A 475 42.11 27.27 25.05
N GLU A 476 42.17 26.30 25.96
CA GLU A 476 42.87 25.02 25.78
C GLU A 476 42.20 24.17 24.69
N ALA A 477 40.88 23.96 24.79
CA ALA A 477 40.15 23.15 23.83
C ALA A 477 40.11 23.77 22.43
N LEU A 478 40.03 25.11 22.33
CA LEU A 478 40.12 25.83 21.06
C LEU A 478 41.53 25.74 20.45
N ALA A 479 42.59 25.77 21.26
CA ALA A 479 43.95 25.56 20.78
C ALA A 479 44.22 24.11 20.34
N ALA A 480 43.59 23.13 20.99
CA ALA A 480 43.64 21.72 20.60
C ALA A 480 42.82 21.44 19.32
N TRP A 481 41.63 22.04 19.20
CA TRP A 481 40.82 22.03 17.98
C TRP A 481 41.63 22.53 16.77
N ASP A 482 42.29 23.68 16.91
CA ASP A 482 43.11 24.24 15.82
C ASP A 482 44.24 23.30 15.38
N GLN A 483 44.88 22.61 16.33
CA GLN A 483 45.94 21.63 16.05
C GLN A 483 45.37 20.39 15.36
N TRP A 484 44.24 19.87 15.83
CA TRP A 484 43.57 18.73 15.21
C TRP A 484 43.07 19.04 13.79
N VAL A 485 42.41 20.18 13.57
CA VAL A 485 41.97 20.61 12.22
C VAL A 485 43.18 20.77 11.30
N ARG A 486 44.28 21.36 11.78
CA ARG A 486 45.52 21.48 11.00
C ARG A 486 46.09 20.11 10.62
N ALA A 487 46.18 19.19 11.57
CA ALA A 487 46.67 17.83 11.34
C ALA A 487 45.76 17.03 10.39
N LEU A 488 44.44 17.18 10.52
CA LEU A 488 43.43 16.58 9.65
C LEU A 488 43.62 17.04 8.19
N VAL A 489 43.70 18.35 7.94
CA VAL A 489 43.89 18.87 6.59
C VAL A 489 45.26 18.48 6.03
N GLN A 490 46.33 18.59 6.83
CA GLN A 490 47.67 18.17 6.40
C GLN A 490 47.76 16.70 6.00
N ARG A 491 46.96 15.81 6.64
CA ARG A 491 46.92 14.37 6.34
C ARG A 491 46.21 14.02 5.03
N TYR A 492 45.17 14.77 4.67
CA TYR A 492 44.24 14.40 3.59
C TYR A 492 44.19 15.39 2.42
N ARG A 493 44.84 16.56 2.49
CA ARG A 493 44.79 17.62 1.44
C ARG A 493 45.26 17.22 0.05
N ASP A 494 45.94 16.08 -0.09
CA ASP A 494 46.34 15.47 -1.36
C ASP A 494 45.18 14.74 -2.06
N ARG A 495 44.14 14.35 -1.32
CA ARG A 495 43.04 13.48 -1.80
C ARG A 495 41.63 13.85 -1.34
N VAL A 496 41.49 14.80 -0.42
CA VAL A 496 40.23 15.43 0.02
C VAL A 496 40.33 16.94 -0.20
N SER A 497 39.32 17.52 -0.84
CA SER A 497 39.20 18.96 -1.08
C SER A 497 37.84 19.55 -0.71
N GLU A 498 36.88 18.72 -0.28
CA GLU A 498 35.54 19.14 0.15
C GLU A 498 35.46 18.98 1.69
N TRP A 499 35.27 20.10 2.39
CA TRP A 499 35.25 20.18 3.85
C TRP A 499 33.99 20.87 4.35
N GLU A 500 33.33 20.32 5.36
CA GLU A 500 32.23 20.98 6.08
C GLU A 500 32.63 21.26 7.53
N VAL A 501 32.15 22.37 8.09
CA VAL A 501 32.44 22.72 9.48
C VAL A 501 31.20 22.52 10.34
N TRP A 502 31.24 21.48 11.19
CA TRP A 502 30.16 21.08 12.11
C TRP A 502 28.88 20.57 11.44
N ASN A 503 27.94 20.09 12.26
CA ASN A 503 26.63 19.58 11.86
C ASN A 503 25.52 20.36 12.61
N GLU A 504 24.42 20.72 11.94
CA GLU A 504 23.15 21.16 12.56
C GLU A 504 23.25 22.11 13.80
N PRO A 505 24.00 23.22 13.73
CA PRO A 505 24.19 24.13 14.86
C PRO A 505 22.90 24.91 15.19
N ASP A 506 21.92 24.96 14.28
CA ASP A 506 20.70 25.77 14.37
C ASP A 506 19.70 25.34 15.45
N GLY A 507 19.89 24.16 16.06
CA GLY A 507 19.18 23.73 17.27
C GLY A 507 19.95 23.86 18.60
N HIS A 508 21.24 24.20 18.55
CA HIS A 508 22.16 23.98 19.69
C HIS A 508 23.13 25.13 19.99
N VAL A 509 23.40 26.01 19.02
CA VAL A 509 24.41 27.07 19.09
C VAL A 509 23.83 28.34 18.46
N THR A 510 24.11 29.53 19.00
CA THR A 510 23.69 30.78 18.34
C THR A 510 24.42 30.97 17.00
N ALA A 511 23.74 31.57 16.03
CA ALA A 511 24.31 31.80 14.69
C ALA A 511 25.60 32.64 14.75
N GLU A 512 25.71 33.56 15.71
CA GLU A 512 26.91 34.35 15.96
C GLU A 512 28.08 33.52 16.47
N ALA A 513 27.85 32.65 17.45
CA ALA A 513 28.90 31.80 18.02
C ALA A 513 29.36 30.74 17.01
N TYR A 514 28.43 30.17 16.22
CA TYR A 514 28.77 29.28 15.13
C TYR A 514 29.53 30.02 14.01
N ALA A 515 29.15 31.25 13.63
CA ALA A 515 29.88 32.04 12.63
C ALA A 515 31.33 32.31 13.03
N ASP A 516 31.60 32.67 14.28
CA ASP A 516 32.97 32.89 14.77
C ASP A 516 33.80 31.59 14.74
N PHE A 517 33.20 30.48 15.17
CA PHE A 517 33.83 29.14 15.14
C PHE A 517 34.06 28.63 13.71
N TYR A 518 33.12 28.92 12.80
CA TYR A 518 33.23 28.65 11.38
C TYR A 518 34.42 29.37 10.78
N VAL A 519 34.53 30.69 10.97
CA VAL A 519 35.64 31.50 10.45
C VAL A 519 36.97 30.96 10.97
N ARG A 520 37.09 30.72 12.29
CA ARG A 520 38.30 30.14 12.90
C ARG A 520 38.75 28.85 12.21
N THR A 521 37.81 27.93 12.00
CA THR A 521 38.08 26.60 11.41
C THR A 521 38.39 26.72 9.91
N ALA A 522 37.58 27.49 9.18
CA ALA A 522 37.70 27.72 7.74
C ALA A 522 39.01 28.41 7.35
N GLU A 523 39.51 29.35 8.16
CA GLU A 523 40.81 30.00 7.94
C GLU A 523 41.98 29.00 8.08
N ILE A 524 41.91 28.08 9.04
CA ILE A 524 42.95 27.03 9.20
C ILE A 524 42.93 26.09 7.99
N ILE A 525 41.75 25.63 7.56
CA ILE A 525 41.62 24.76 6.37
C ILE A 525 42.15 25.49 5.12
N ARG A 526 41.75 26.75 4.90
CA ARG A 526 42.21 27.56 3.75
C ARG A 526 43.73 27.80 3.78
N ALA A 527 44.33 27.94 4.95
CA ALA A 527 45.79 28.11 5.11
C ALA A 527 46.58 26.83 4.80
N GLU A 528 46.05 25.65 5.15
CA GLU A 528 46.69 24.35 4.87
C GLU A 528 46.40 23.80 3.47
N GLN A 529 45.28 24.22 2.86
CA GLN A 529 44.85 23.88 1.50
C GLN A 529 44.15 25.07 0.83
N THR A 530 44.91 25.82 0.02
CA THR A 530 44.45 27.08 -0.59
C THR A 530 43.24 26.93 -1.52
N ASN A 531 43.04 25.75 -2.13
CA ASN A 531 41.93 25.44 -3.03
C ASN A 531 40.76 24.68 -2.36
N ALA A 532 40.72 24.59 -1.03
CA ALA A 532 39.63 23.93 -0.31
C ALA A 532 38.23 24.46 -0.70
N ALA A 533 37.30 23.54 -0.94
CA ALA A 533 35.88 23.84 -0.95
C ALA A 533 35.36 23.74 0.49
N LEU A 534 34.75 24.82 0.97
CA LEU A 534 34.37 25.01 2.37
C LEU A 534 32.86 25.14 2.47
N TYR A 535 32.22 24.20 3.16
CA TYR A 535 30.78 24.11 3.30
C TYR A 535 30.36 24.50 4.72
N ALA A 536 29.27 25.25 4.82
CA ALA A 536 28.80 25.87 6.05
C ALA A 536 27.41 25.39 6.45
N LEU A 537 27.19 25.46 7.76
CA LEU A 537 25.94 25.28 8.49
C LEU A 537 25.43 23.85 8.62
N ALA A 538 25.28 23.06 7.56
CA ALA A 538 24.56 21.77 7.65
C ALA A 538 23.19 21.92 8.34
N LEU A 539 22.38 22.91 7.91
CA LEU A 539 21.16 23.35 8.61
C LEU A 539 20.14 22.22 8.79
N ALA A 540 19.73 21.94 10.03
CA ALA A 540 18.63 21.01 10.31
C ALA A 540 17.29 21.55 9.78
N GLY A 541 16.99 22.80 10.13
CA GLY A 541 15.74 23.47 9.80
C GLY A 541 15.82 24.27 8.49
N ILE A 542 15.08 23.85 7.46
CA ILE A 542 14.94 24.63 6.22
C ILE A 542 13.73 25.59 6.21
N GLY A 543 12.90 25.58 7.26
CA GLY A 543 11.67 26.37 7.34
C GLY A 543 11.86 27.88 7.58
N SER A 544 13.06 28.32 7.95
CA SER A 544 13.38 29.73 8.21
C SER A 544 14.77 30.08 7.72
N SER A 545 14.94 31.30 7.20
CA SER A 545 16.24 31.85 6.82
C SER A 545 16.90 32.69 7.91
N THR A 546 16.30 32.85 9.10
CA THR A 546 16.84 33.71 10.18
C THR A 546 18.27 33.33 10.58
N TYR A 547 18.53 32.05 10.86
CA TYR A 547 19.85 31.57 11.27
C TYR A 547 20.92 31.80 10.19
N LEU A 548 20.56 31.45 8.95
CA LEU A 548 21.37 31.68 7.74
C LEU A 548 21.70 33.16 7.53
N ASN A 549 20.71 34.05 7.66
CA ASN A 549 20.91 35.49 7.49
C ASN A 549 21.85 36.06 8.58
N THR A 550 21.67 35.67 9.84
CA THR A 550 22.55 36.10 10.94
C THR A 550 23.99 35.63 10.72
N PHE A 551 24.18 34.36 10.31
CA PHE A 551 25.49 33.80 9.95
C PHE A 551 26.14 34.59 8.80
N LEU A 552 25.45 34.74 7.66
CA LEU A 552 26.01 35.42 6.48
C LEU A 552 26.26 36.91 6.74
N ALA A 553 25.40 37.60 7.49
CA ALA A 553 25.61 39.00 7.88
C ALA A 553 26.86 39.18 8.75
N ARG A 554 27.17 38.22 9.63
CA ARG A 554 28.38 38.26 10.48
C ARG A 554 29.66 37.95 9.71
N LEU A 555 29.61 37.04 8.74
CA LEU A 555 30.71 36.83 7.80
C LEU A 555 30.90 38.03 6.88
N GLN A 556 29.82 38.69 6.45
CA GLN A 556 29.87 39.91 5.63
C GLN A 556 30.52 41.07 6.38
N SER A 557 30.08 41.35 7.62
CA SER A 557 30.64 42.44 8.44
C SER A 557 32.11 42.23 8.81
N SER A 558 32.57 40.97 8.81
CA SER A 558 33.96 40.57 9.07
C SER A 558 34.81 40.44 7.79
N ASN A 559 34.21 40.64 6.59
CA ASN A 559 34.80 40.40 5.28
C ASN A 559 35.38 38.97 5.11
N LYS A 560 34.52 37.96 5.35
CA LYS A 560 34.83 36.52 5.33
C LYS A 560 33.86 35.67 4.49
N LEU A 561 33.03 36.28 3.63
CA LEU A 561 32.10 35.54 2.76
C LEU A 561 32.82 34.64 1.73
N ASP A 562 34.07 34.97 1.39
CA ASP A 562 34.96 34.18 0.53
C ASP A 562 35.38 32.83 1.14
N LEU A 563 35.25 32.67 2.47
CA LEU A 563 35.43 31.40 3.13
C LEU A 563 34.28 30.42 2.87
N VAL A 564 33.13 30.85 2.37
CA VAL A 564 31.99 29.96 2.10
C VAL A 564 31.92 29.61 0.62
N THR A 565 32.08 28.32 0.29
CA THR A 565 31.83 27.79 -1.06
C THR A 565 30.37 27.38 -1.23
N ALA A 566 29.78 26.75 -0.21
CA ALA A 566 28.38 26.36 -0.20
C ALA A 566 27.77 26.40 1.21
N VAL A 567 26.45 26.56 1.26
CA VAL A 567 25.63 26.24 2.42
C VAL A 567 24.99 24.88 2.20
N THR A 568 24.99 24.05 3.23
CA THR A 568 24.38 22.73 3.26
C THR A 568 23.13 22.74 4.15
N CYS A 569 22.13 21.93 3.79
CA CYS A 569 20.88 21.83 4.55
C CYS A 569 20.23 20.44 4.48
N HIS A 570 19.53 20.06 5.55
CA HIS A 570 19.12 18.69 5.84
C HIS A 570 17.60 18.45 5.85
N GLY A 571 16.81 19.38 5.30
CA GLY A 571 15.36 19.37 5.55
C GLY A 571 14.62 18.07 5.18
N TYR A 572 13.96 17.47 6.17
CA TYR A 572 13.23 16.19 6.09
C TYR A 572 11.69 16.39 6.05
N PRO A 573 11.06 16.65 4.88
CA PRO A 573 9.60 16.72 4.76
C PRO A 573 8.97 15.31 4.70
N LYS A 574 7.71 15.16 5.15
CA LYS A 574 6.99 13.89 4.99
C LYS A 574 6.77 13.54 3.51
N ASN A 575 6.37 14.52 2.70
CA ASN A 575 6.35 14.40 1.24
C ASN A 575 7.66 14.99 0.67
N PRO A 576 8.50 14.20 -0.04
CA PRO A 576 9.83 14.65 -0.48
C PRO A 576 9.79 15.91 -1.37
N ASP A 577 8.68 16.09 -2.08
CA ASP A 577 8.46 17.18 -3.03
C ASP A 577 8.13 18.54 -2.38
N ASP A 578 7.96 18.61 -1.06
CA ASP A 578 7.61 19.85 -0.35
C ASP A 578 8.84 20.67 0.10
N ALA A 579 10.05 20.09 0.12
CA ALA A 579 11.27 20.78 0.56
C ALA A 579 11.67 21.95 -0.36
N HIS A 580 11.38 21.86 -1.66
CA HIS A 580 11.97 22.75 -2.67
C HIS A 580 11.57 24.22 -2.52
N ALA A 581 10.36 24.50 -2.03
CA ALA A 581 9.95 25.89 -1.75
C ALA A 581 10.81 26.53 -0.66
N SER A 582 11.07 25.79 0.43
CA SER A 582 11.97 26.20 1.50
C SER A 582 13.42 26.33 1.02
N MET A 583 13.91 25.38 0.22
CA MET A 583 15.27 25.48 -0.35
C MET A 583 15.44 26.68 -1.28
N LEU A 584 14.43 27.01 -2.10
CA LEU A 584 14.46 28.22 -2.94
C LEU A 584 14.47 29.51 -2.09
N ASN A 585 13.77 29.53 -0.95
CA ASN A 585 13.84 30.65 0.00
C ASN A 585 15.23 30.79 0.65
N LEU A 586 15.89 29.67 1.00
CA LEU A 586 17.28 29.68 1.46
C LEU A 586 18.24 30.16 0.37
N LEU A 587 18.06 29.71 -0.88
CA LEU A 587 18.86 30.17 -2.02
C LEU A 587 18.68 31.67 -2.25
N ALA A 588 17.45 32.18 -2.21
CA ALA A 588 17.18 33.62 -2.32
C ALA A 588 17.83 34.42 -1.19
N ALA A 589 17.82 33.90 0.05
CA ALA A 589 18.53 34.50 1.18
C ALA A 589 20.05 34.54 0.95
N ILE A 590 20.68 33.45 0.49
CA ILE A 590 22.10 33.41 0.11
C ILE A 590 22.42 34.47 -0.96
N ARG A 591 21.55 34.61 -1.96
CA ARG A 591 21.74 35.55 -3.08
C ARG A 591 21.71 37.03 -2.68
N ASN A 592 21.19 37.37 -1.50
CA ASN A 592 21.31 38.72 -0.93
C ASN A 592 22.75 39.05 -0.46
N TYR A 593 23.57 38.03 -0.17
CA TYR A 593 24.95 38.19 0.31
C TYR A 593 25.99 37.82 -0.74
N SER A 594 25.73 36.80 -1.58
CA SER A 594 26.68 36.34 -2.60
C SER A 594 26.00 35.70 -3.81
N PRO A 595 26.41 36.03 -5.05
CA PRO A 595 25.96 35.33 -6.25
C PRO A 595 26.65 33.97 -6.44
N VAL A 596 27.79 33.71 -5.78
CA VAL A 596 28.63 32.51 -6.01
C VAL A 596 28.45 31.40 -4.97
N ILE A 597 28.05 31.72 -3.73
CA ILE A 597 27.80 30.70 -2.70
C ILE A 597 26.70 29.75 -3.21
N GLN A 598 26.96 28.45 -3.19
CA GLN A 598 26.01 27.43 -3.61
C GLN A 598 25.06 27.03 -2.47
N LEU A 599 23.89 26.46 -2.80
CA LEU A 599 23.06 25.70 -1.87
C LEU A 599 23.16 24.22 -2.25
N ARG A 600 23.34 23.35 -1.26
CA ARG A 600 23.45 21.89 -1.41
C ARG A 600 22.54 21.20 -0.40
N GLN A 601 21.91 20.10 -0.78
CA GLN A 601 21.24 19.23 0.17
C GLN A 601 22.27 18.24 0.72
N GLY A 602 22.50 18.27 2.05
CA GLY A 602 23.62 17.58 2.72
C GLY A 602 23.25 16.23 3.34
N GLU A 603 22.02 16.12 3.84
CA GLU A 603 21.50 14.94 4.53
C GLU A 603 19.98 14.87 4.34
N SER A 604 19.42 13.79 3.80
CA SER A 604 17.96 13.56 3.76
C SER A 604 17.63 12.16 3.25
N GLY A 605 16.60 11.54 3.81
CA GLY A 605 16.15 10.19 3.47
C GLY A 605 14.96 9.78 4.31
N ALA A 606 14.16 8.84 3.81
CA ALA A 606 13.05 8.26 4.57
C ALA A 606 13.48 7.06 5.42
N PRO A 607 12.93 6.86 6.63
CA PRO A 607 13.00 5.59 7.32
C PRO A 607 12.40 4.45 6.49
N SER A 608 12.66 3.20 6.88
CA SER A 608 11.99 2.03 6.30
C SER A 608 11.08 1.30 7.30
N THR A 609 10.88 1.87 8.49
CA THR A 609 10.00 1.35 9.56
C THR A 609 9.43 2.48 10.41
N LEU A 610 8.18 2.34 10.87
CA LEU A 610 7.62 3.19 11.93
C LEU A 610 8.50 3.15 13.20
N GLY A 611 8.66 4.28 13.89
CA GLY A 611 9.42 4.34 15.14
C GLY A 611 10.94 4.30 14.99
N SER A 612 11.47 4.42 13.76
CA SER A 612 12.90 4.65 13.50
C SER A 612 13.41 5.87 14.28
N ALA A 613 14.66 5.84 14.73
CA ALA A 613 15.33 7.00 15.31
C ALA A 613 15.50 8.15 14.29
N GLY A 614 15.57 9.38 14.81
CA GLY A 614 15.80 10.61 14.04
C GLY A 614 14.53 11.20 13.41
N ALA A 615 14.71 12.01 12.36
CA ALA A 615 13.61 12.64 11.63
C ALA A 615 12.65 11.61 10.99
N LEU A 616 11.40 12.03 10.73
CA LEU A 616 10.34 11.23 10.10
C LEU A 616 9.91 9.95 10.85
N SER A 617 10.25 9.83 12.13
CA SER A 617 9.94 8.69 13.01
C SER A 617 8.45 8.43 13.23
N ASP A 618 7.62 9.45 13.03
CA ASP A 618 6.18 9.47 13.32
C ASP A 618 5.29 9.05 12.13
N HIS A 619 5.89 8.62 11.02
CA HIS A 619 5.17 8.15 9.83
C HIS A 619 5.56 6.70 9.51
N PRO A 620 4.60 5.82 9.15
CA PRO A 620 4.87 4.41 8.89
C PRO A 620 5.46 4.17 7.50
N PHE A 621 6.66 4.70 7.27
CA PHE A 621 7.44 4.34 6.09
C PHE A 621 7.87 2.86 6.14
N THR A 622 8.11 2.33 4.95
CA THR A 622 8.42 0.94 4.60
C THR A 622 9.62 0.93 3.65
N GLU A 623 10.20 -0.23 3.32
CA GLU A 623 11.26 -0.30 2.29
C GLU A 623 10.76 0.12 0.90
N LEU A 624 9.47 -0.09 0.59
CA LEU A 624 8.87 0.35 -0.68
C LEU A 624 8.74 1.88 -0.72
N THR A 625 8.15 2.48 0.31
CA THR A 625 7.95 3.93 0.37
C THR A 625 9.27 4.70 0.57
N GLN A 626 10.27 4.11 1.24
CA GLN A 626 11.64 4.63 1.28
C GLN A 626 12.20 4.79 -0.14
N ALA A 627 12.19 3.71 -0.94
CA ALA A 627 12.74 3.73 -2.30
C ALA A 627 12.08 4.81 -3.19
N LYS A 628 10.76 4.99 -3.06
CA LYS A 628 10.03 6.07 -3.75
C LYS A 628 10.39 7.45 -3.24
N TRP A 629 10.53 7.61 -1.91
CA TRP A 629 10.82 8.88 -1.26
C TRP A 629 12.20 9.39 -1.68
N ASP A 630 13.22 8.52 -1.60
CA ASP A 630 14.61 8.86 -1.93
C ASP A 630 14.74 9.24 -3.41
N LEU A 631 14.15 8.44 -4.33
CA LEU A 631 14.09 8.78 -5.76
C LEU A 631 13.45 10.15 -6.02
N ARG A 632 12.30 10.42 -5.40
CA ARG A 632 11.58 11.70 -5.57
C ARG A 632 12.33 12.87 -4.97
N ARG A 633 13.03 12.67 -3.85
CA ARG A 633 13.84 13.72 -3.25
C ARG A 633 15.04 14.06 -4.14
N MET A 634 15.82 13.05 -4.53
CA MET A 634 17.02 13.25 -5.35
C MET A 634 16.70 13.86 -6.72
N LEU A 635 15.67 13.35 -7.43
CA LEU A 635 15.24 13.95 -8.71
C LEU A 635 14.58 15.32 -8.52
N GLY A 636 13.89 15.54 -7.40
CA GLY A 636 13.37 16.85 -7.01
C GLY A 636 14.49 17.88 -6.88
N ASP A 637 15.53 17.57 -6.09
CA ASP A 637 16.70 18.43 -5.87
C ASP A 637 17.43 18.72 -7.19
N TYR A 638 17.66 17.68 -8.01
CA TYR A 638 18.23 17.80 -9.34
C TYR A 638 17.39 18.68 -10.29
N SER A 639 16.06 18.63 -10.20
CA SER A 639 15.17 19.46 -11.03
C SER A 639 15.39 20.96 -10.86
N TYR A 640 15.82 21.39 -9.66
CA TYR A 640 16.19 22.77 -9.34
C TYR A 640 17.71 23.03 -9.47
N GLY A 641 18.51 22.02 -9.79
CA GLY A 641 19.97 22.11 -9.92
C GLY A 641 20.72 22.04 -8.58
N PHE A 642 20.11 21.49 -7.53
CA PHE A 642 20.79 21.25 -6.26
C PHE A 642 21.52 19.90 -6.27
N PRO A 643 22.80 19.83 -5.86
CA PRO A 643 23.43 18.58 -5.47
C PRO A 643 22.69 17.93 -4.30
N SER A 644 22.55 16.61 -4.33
CA SER A 644 21.73 15.84 -3.40
C SER A 644 22.52 14.69 -2.77
N SER A 645 22.33 14.49 -1.47
CA SER A 645 23.01 13.56 -0.60
C SER A 645 21.97 12.71 0.13
N VAL A 646 21.83 11.45 -0.32
CA VAL A 646 20.88 10.52 0.29
C VAL A 646 21.43 9.99 1.61
N PHE A 647 20.70 10.21 2.70
CA PHE A 647 21.05 9.76 4.03
C PHE A 647 20.31 8.46 4.35
N THR A 648 20.99 7.32 4.48
CA THR A 648 22.47 7.13 4.47
C THR A 648 22.81 5.75 3.89
N ILE A 649 24.09 5.42 3.69
CA ILE A 649 24.48 4.15 3.05
C ILE A 649 24.01 2.92 3.86
N ILE A 650 24.11 2.93 5.19
CA ILE A 650 23.84 1.77 6.05
C ILE A 650 23.01 2.16 7.28
N GLU A 651 22.13 1.26 7.73
CA GLU A 651 21.45 1.43 9.01
C GLU A 651 22.44 1.44 10.19
N PHE A 652 22.08 2.16 11.23
CA PHE A 652 22.89 2.25 12.45
C PHE A 652 22.00 2.50 13.67
N ALA A 653 22.48 2.17 14.86
CA ALA A 653 21.74 2.36 16.10
C ALA A 653 22.38 3.44 16.98
N TYR A 654 21.58 4.42 17.41
CA TYR A 654 21.94 5.33 18.49
C TYR A 654 21.78 4.63 19.84
N PRO A 655 22.74 4.75 20.78
CA PRO A 655 22.64 4.14 22.11
C PRO A 655 21.42 4.57 22.93
N THR A 656 20.87 5.76 22.66
CA THR A 656 19.78 6.38 23.44
C THR A 656 18.42 6.36 22.75
N THR A 657 18.38 6.37 21.42
CA THR A 657 17.14 6.50 20.62
C THR A 657 16.85 5.32 19.71
N GLY A 658 17.74 4.32 19.65
CA GLY A 658 17.52 3.07 18.91
C GLY A 658 17.94 3.10 17.45
N LEU A 659 17.39 2.16 16.67
CA LEU A 659 17.77 1.93 15.27
C LEU A 659 17.24 3.04 14.35
N ASN A 660 18.12 3.61 13.52
CA ASN A 660 17.76 4.50 12.42
C ASN A 660 17.69 3.68 11.12
N THR A 661 16.49 3.50 10.57
CA THR A 661 16.26 2.63 9.41
C THR A 661 16.35 3.33 8.05
N LYS A 662 16.86 4.57 8.01
CA LYS A 662 17.12 5.34 6.77
C LYS A 662 18.25 4.77 5.90
N GLY A 663 19.01 3.80 6.40
CA GLY A 663 20.06 3.14 5.63
C GLY A 663 19.53 2.48 4.35
N LEU A 664 20.24 2.64 3.23
CA LEU A 664 20.02 1.89 1.98
C LEU A 664 20.36 0.39 2.13
N LEU A 665 21.28 0.07 3.04
CA LEU A 665 21.64 -1.30 3.42
C LEU A 665 21.07 -1.64 4.80
N LYS A 666 20.34 -2.76 4.90
CA LYS A 666 19.86 -3.32 6.17
C LYS A 666 21.05 -3.84 6.98
N VAL A 667 21.07 -3.56 8.28
CA VAL A 667 22.15 -4.02 9.18
C VAL A 667 21.72 -5.17 10.10
N ASN A 668 22.67 -6.06 10.40
CA ASN A 668 22.63 -7.06 11.47
C ASN A 668 23.03 -6.45 12.83
N PRO A 669 22.74 -7.10 13.97
CA PRO A 669 23.15 -6.61 15.31
C PRO A 669 24.66 -6.42 15.50
N ASP A 670 25.48 -7.14 14.73
CA ASP A 670 26.95 -7.07 14.75
C ASP A 670 27.53 -5.98 13.82
N LYS A 671 26.67 -5.17 13.18
CA LYS A 671 27.00 -4.12 12.20
C LYS A 671 27.47 -4.64 10.83
N THR A 672 27.28 -5.92 10.52
CA THR A 672 27.42 -6.44 9.14
C THR A 672 26.17 -6.13 8.31
N VAL A 673 26.31 -6.10 6.98
CA VAL A 673 25.16 -5.90 6.08
C VAL A 673 24.35 -7.20 6.01
N ALA A 674 23.05 -7.09 6.28
CA ALA A 674 22.10 -8.20 6.14
C ALA A 674 21.66 -8.37 4.68
N TYR A 675 21.28 -7.27 4.03
CA TYR A 675 20.95 -7.19 2.61
C TYR A 675 20.90 -5.72 2.13
N ALA A 676 20.98 -5.50 0.82
CA ALA A 676 20.69 -4.22 0.20
C ALA A 676 19.18 -4.05 -0.01
N LYS A 677 18.59 -2.96 0.49
CA LYS A 677 17.14 -2.71 0.41
C LYS A 677 16.72 -2.32 -1.01
N PRO A 678 15.42 -2.39 -1.35
CA PRO A 678 14.85 -1.79 -2.58
C PRO A 678 15.32 -0.35 -2.85
N ALA A 679 15.53 0.47 -1.82
CA ALA A 679 16.03 1.82 -1.94
C ALA A 679 17.46 1.90 -2.52
N TYR A 680 18.35 0.96 -2.17
CA TYR A 680 19.69 0.88 -2.74
C TYR A 680 19.64 0.72 -4.27
N TYR A 681 18.86 -0.25 -4.75
CA TYR A 681 18.72 -0.51 -6.19
C TYR A 681 18.03 0.65 -6.93
N ALA A 682 17.02 1.26 -6.32
CA ALA A 682 16.38 2.46 -6.87
C ALA A 682 17.38 3.62 -7.06
N VAL A 683 18.18 3.93 -6.03
CA VAL A 683 19.25 4.94 -6.13
C VAL A 683 20.30 4.53 -7.16
N GLN A 684 20.69 3.26 -7.21
CA GLN A 684 21.64 2.72 -8.18
C GLN A 684 21.14 2.86 -9.64
N HIS A 685 19.85 2.67 -9.92
CA HIS A 685 19.27 2.94 -11.24
C HIS A 685 19.29 4.44 -11.58
N LEU A 686 19.01 5.30 -10.60
CA LEU A 686 19.06 6.75 -10.76
C LEU A 686 20.49 7.23 -11.10
N THR A 687 21.50 6.83 -10.34
CA THR A 687 22.90 7.21 -10.58
C THR A 687 23.44 6.63 -11.89
N ALA A 688 22.98 5.43 -12.28
CA ALA A 688 23.34 4.81 -13.55
C ALA A 688 22.79 5.56 -14.78
N VAL A 689 21.75 6.39 -14.65
CA VAL A 689 21.21 7.20 -15.75
C VAL A 689 21.62 8.68 -15.67
N PHE A 690 21.61 9.27 -14.47
CA PHE A 690 21.81 10.70 -14.28
C PHE A 690 23.24 11.02 -13.83
N ASP A 691 24.15 11.20 -14.79
CA ASP A 691 25.53 11.63 -14.55
C ASP A 691 25.83 12.97 -15.25
N GLN A 692 27.11 13.35 -15.34
CA GLN A 692 27.59 14.56 -16.00
C GLN A 692 27.26 14.64 -17.51
N SER A 693 26.88 13.53 -18.15
CA SER A 693 26.50 13.49 -19.57
C SER A 693 25.04 13.86 -19.84
N LEU A 694 24.20 14.01 -18.81
CA LEU A 694 22.86 14.57 -18.94
C LEU A 694 22.85 16.09 -18.67
N GLU A 695 22.46 16.86 -19.67
CA GLU A 695 22.14 18.29 -19.54
C GLU A 695 20.66 18.45 -19.16
N ARG A 696 20.37 19.06 -18.00
CA ARG A 696 18.99 19.41 -17.60
C ARG A 696 18.51 20.65 -18.37
N LEU A 697 17.39 20.54 -19.08
CA LEU A 697 16.77 21.68 -19.74
C LEU A 697 15.98 22.52 -18.72
N ALA A 698 16.36 23.80 -18.58
CA ALA A 698 15.63 24.75 -17.74
C ALA A 698 14.31 25.24 -18.39
N ASN A 699 14.28 25.30 -19.72
CA ASN A 699 13.14 25.81 -20.50
C ASN A 699 12.46 24.66 -21.27
N PHE A 700 11.33 24.18 -20.76
CA PHE A 700 10.48 23.21 -21.43
C PHE A 700 9.00 23.48 -21.07
N SER A 701 8.09 22.91 -21.85
CA SER A 701 6.68 22.79 -21.50
C SER A 701 6.32 21.32 -21.29
N ALA A 702 5.50 21.04 -20.27
CA ALA A 702 4.94 19.72 -20.02
C ALA A 702 3.50 19.85 -19.51
N SER A 703 2.62 18.96 -19.93
CA SER A 703 1.24 18.88 -19.44
C SER A 703 0.76 17.43 -19.34
N THR A 704 -0.18 17.20 -18.42
CA THR A 704 -0.83 15.90 -18.20
C THR A 704 -2.32 16.06 -17.90
N ASP A 705 -3.09 15.00 -18.10
CA ASP A 705 -4.48 14.86 -17.64
C ASP A 705 -4.61 14.20 -16.26
N VAL A 706 -3.50 13.77 -15.64
CA VAL A 706 -3.50 13.28 -14.25
C VAL A 706 -3.73 14.44 -13.27
N PRO A 707 -4.72 14.35 -12.35
CA PRO A 707 -5.01 15.42 -11.41
C PRO A 707 -3.97 15.54 -10.28
N GLY A 708 -3.86 16.76 -9.72
CA GLY A 708 -2.97 17.07 -8.60
C GLY A 708 -1.58 17.54 -9.01
N ARG A 709 -0.64 17.59 -8.07
CA ARG A 709 0.75 18.00 -8.34
C ARG A 709 1.48 16.88 -9.07
N PHE A 710 1.93 17.18 -10.29
CA PHE A 710 2.75 16.30 -11.11
C PHE A 710 4.11 16.97 -11.35
N ARG A 711 5.21 16.21 -11.34
CA ARG A 711 6.55 16.73 -11.66
C ARG A 711 7.09 16.09 -12.92
N VAL A 712 7.87 16.88 -13.66
CA VAL A 712 8.58 16.50 -14.88
C VAL A 712 9.97 17.11 -14.84
N VAL A 713 10.99 16.35 -15.22
CA VAL A 713 12.36 16.82 -15.41
C VAL A 713 12.80 16.40 -16.81
N VAL A 714 13.11 17.37 -17.68
CA VAL A 714 13.56 17.10 -19.05
C VAL A 714 15.08 17.26 -19.12
N CYS A 715 15.76 16.23 -19.62
CA CYS A 715 17.20 16.23 -19.87
C CYS A 715 17.49 15.89 -21.34
N ARG A 716 18.66 16.29 -21.81
CA ARG A 716 19.27 15.85 -23.07
C ARG A 716 20.58 15.14 -22.76
N LYS A 717 20.80 13.99 -23.39
CA LYS A 717 22.09 13.30 -23.35
C LYS A 717 23.05 13.96 -24.35
N GLN A 718 24.25 14.30 -23.89
CA GLN A 718 25.19 15.13 -24.66
C GLN A 718 25.79 14.45 -25.90
N ASP A 719 25.99 13.13 -25.86
CA ASP A 719 26.59 12.35 -26.95
C ASP A 719 25.58 12.02 -28.07
N THR A 720 24.34 11.65 -27.73
CA THR A 720 23.29 11.31 -28.71
C THR A 720 22.40 12.50 -29.10
N GLY A 721 22.37 13.56 -28.29
CA GLY A 721 21.43 14.68 -28.42
C GLY A 721 19.97 14.34 -28.06
N LYS A 722 19.69 13.09 -27.67
CA LYS A 722 18.34 12.57 -27.41
C LYS A 722 17.86 12.87 -26.00
N SER A 723 16.54 12.77 -25.79
CA SER A 723 15.88 13.15 -24.55
C SER A 723 15.80 12.01 -23.51
N VAL A 724 15.87 12.42 -22.25
CA VAL A 724 15.53 11.62 -21.07
C VAL A 724 14.60 12.47 -20.21
N VAL A 725 13.39 11.99 -19.93
CA VAL A 725 12.39 12.70 -19.13
C VAL A 725 12.00 11.88 -17.93
N ALA A 726 12.22 12.38 -16.72
CA ALA A 726 11.65 11.79 -15.50
C ALA A 726 10.28 12.41 -15.19
N ALA A 727 9.31 11.61 -14.74
CA ALA A 727 7.97 12.08 -14.39
C ALA A 727 7.36 11.30 -13.21
N TRP A 728 6.63 11.98 -12.32
CA TRP A 728 5.91 11.34 -11.20
C TRP A 728 4.75 12.17 -10.65
N MET A 729 3.82 11.48 -9.99
CA MET A 729 2.80 12.08 -9.13
C MET A 729 3.46 12.54 -7.82
N ALA A 730 3.49 13.86 -7.60
CA ALA A 730 4.20 14.53 -6.51
C ALA A 730 3.25 15.05 -5.41
N GLY A 731 1.94 14.87 -5.54
CA GLY A 731 0.92 15.50 -4.69
C GLY A 731 0.82 14.97 -3.25
N ALA A 732 1.23 13.73 -3.00
CA ALA A 732 1.10 13.06 -1.71
C ALA A 732 2.42 12.44 -1.24
N ILE A 733 2.50 12.13 0.06
CA ILE A 733 3.52 11.21 0.60
C ILE A 733 3.45 9.89 -0.19
N PRO A 734 4.59 9.24 -0.52
CA PRO A 734 4.57 7.94 -1.19
C PRO A 734 3.68 6.92 -0.46
N ALA A 735 2.83 6.23 -1.19
CA ALA A 735 1.90 5.23 -0.68
C ALA A 735 2.46 3.81 -0.80
N GLU A 736 1.98 2.90 0.07
CA GLU A 736 2.31 1.47 0.05
C GLU A 736 1.54 0.71 -1.05
N ALA A 737 1.62 1.20 -2.28
CA ALA A 737 0.97 0.60 -3.46
C ALA A 737 1.72 0.94 -4.74
N ASN A 738 1.82 0.00 -5.69
CA ASN A 738 2.46 0.23 -7.00
C ASN A 738 1.43 0.40 -8.14
N THR A 739 0.18 0.69 -7.80
CA THR A 739 -0.91 0.99 -8.74
C THR A 739 -0.55 2.17 -9.63
N LYS A 740 -0.64 1.96 -10.95
CA LYS A 740 -0.32 2.98 -11.96
C LYS A 740 -1.59 3.53 -12.59
N THR A 741 -1.62 4.86 -12.71
CA THR A 741 -2.64 5.61 -13.46
C THR A 741 -2.17 5.75 -14.91
N LEU A 742 -3.07 5.59 -15.87
CA LEU A 742 -2.78 5.88 -17.28
C LEU A 742 -2.85 7.38 -17.53
N ALA A 743 -1.76 7.96 -18.03
CA ALA A 743 -1.62 9.39 -18.32
C ALA A 743 -1.49 9.67 -19.82
N ARG A 744 -2.01 10.82 -20.25
CA ARG A 744 -1.48 11.55 -21.40
C ARG A 744 -0.36 12.47 -20.90
N LEU A 745 0.76 12.50 -21.61
CA LEU A 745 1.91 13.36 -21.32
C LEU A 745 2.33 14.09 -22.59
N THR A 746 2.16 15.41 -22.64
CA THR A 746 2.65 16.25 -23.76
C THR A 746 3.87 17.03 -23.30
N ILE A 747 5.01 16.88 -23.98
CA ILE A 747 6.30 17.46 -23.56
C ILE A 747 7.00 18.10 -24.76
N SER A 748 7.63 19.27 -24.58
CA SER A 748 8.43 19.96 -25.61
C SER A 748 9.50 20.87 -24.99
N PRO A 749 10.70 21.03 -25.59
CA PRO A 749 11.21 20.31 -26.74
C PRO A 749 11.85 18.97 -26.33
N VAL A 750 11.49 17.88 -27.01
CA VAL A 750 12.10 16.55 -26.82
C VAL A 750 12.34 15.83 -28.15
N ASP A 751 13.35 14.98 -28.18
CA ASP A 751 13.73 14.16 -29.32
C ASP A 751 13.90 12.69 -28.89
N PHE A 752 13.14 11.80 -29.51
CA PHE A 752 13.22 10.35 -29.34
C PHE A 752 13.14 9.67 -30.72
N THR A 753 14.09 8.79 -31.01
CA THR A 753 14.05 7.83 -32.11
C THR A 753 13.33 6.56 -31.65
N GLU A 754 13.79 5.94 -30.56
CA GLU A 754 13.22 4.70 -30.00
C GLU A 754 12.81 4.95 -28.54
N PRO A 755 11.57 5.43 -28.30
CA PRO A 755 11.13 5.82 -26.96
C PRO A 755 10.84 4.60 -26.08
N VAL A 756 11.38 4.60 -24.87
CA VAL A 756 11.17 3.56 -23.85
C VAL A 756 10.58 4.16 -22.58
N TRP A 757 9.73 3.36 -21.93
CA TRP A 757 9.24 3.60 -20.58
C TRP A 757 10.11 2.83 -19.60
N VAL A 758 10.44 3.44 -18.46
CA VAL A 758 11.21 2.77 -17.39
C VAL A 758 10.59 3.01 -16.02
N ASP A 759 10.42 1.96 -15.22
CA ASP A 759 10.17 2.10 -13.79
C ASP A 759 11.52 2.31 -13.08
N LEU A 760 11.85 3.54 -12.65
CA LEU A 760 13.19 3.81 -12.11
C LEU A 760 13.46 3.08 -10.78
N ARG A 761 12.41 2.70 -10.05
CA ARG A 761 12.53 1.88 -8.83
C ARG A 761 12.99 0.47 -9.15
N GLU A 762 12.47 -0.14 -10.22
CA GLU A 762 12.77 -1.54 -10.60
C GLU A 762 13.84 -1.66 -11.70
N GLY A 763 14.23 -0.55 -12.33
CA GLY A 763 15.14 -0.53 -13.47
C GLY A 763 14.56 -1.11 -14.77
N ARG A 764 13.35 -1.71 -14.74
CA ARG A 764 12.73 -2.38 -15.88
C ARG A 764 12.39 -1.41 -17.01
N MET A 765 12.82 -1.75 -18.22
CA MET A 765 12.67 -0.96 -19.44
C MET A 765 11.74 -1.68 -20.43
N HIS A 766 10.80 -0.94 -21.00
CA HIS A 766 9.86 -1.43 -22.00
C HIS A 766 9.77 -0.46 -23.20
N LEU A 767 9.69 -0.99 -24.42
CA LEU A 767 9.49 -0.19 -25.62
C LEU A 767 8.08 0.43 -25.61
N ILE A 768 7.96 1.73 -25.91
CA ILE A 768 6.68 2.40 -26.11
C ILE A 768 6.29 2.22 -27.58
N PRO A 769 5.22 1.48 -27.91
CA PRO A 769 4.82 1.27 -29.31
C PRO A 769 4.36 2.59 -29.94
N GLU A 770 4.61 2.76 -31.24
CA GLU A 770 4.34 4.01 -31.98
C GLU A 770 2.88 4.49 -31.83
N ALA A 771 1.91 3.57 -31.74
CA ALA A 771 0.50 3.87 -31.52
C ALA A 771 0.19 4.68 -30.24
N PHE A 772 1.12 4.71 -29.28
CA PHE A 772 1.02 5.46 -28.01
C PHE A 772 1.74 6.83 -28.05
N ARG A 773 2.25 7.26 -29.21
CA ARG A 773 3.01 8.51 -29.38
C ARG A 773 2.55 9.27 -30.63
N THR A 774 2.29 10.57 -30.50
CA THR A 774 2.17 11.50 -31.63
C THR A 774 3.22 12.59 -31.55
N VAL A 775 3.71 13.05 -32.70
CA VAL A 775 4.84 13.99 -32.80
C VAL A 775 4.46 15.18 -33.69
N HIS A 776 4.67 16.39 -33.18
CA HIS A 776 4.44 17.65 -33.88
C HIS A 776 5.62 18.60 -33.64
N GLY A 777 6.57 18.61 -34.58
CA GLY A 777 7.85 19.31 -34.40
C GLY A 777 8.63 18.69 -33.23
N THR A 778 9.10 19.51 -32.28
CA THR A 778 9.75 19.04 -31.05
C THR A 778 8.78 18.60 -29.95
N THR A 779 7.46 18.76 -30.16
CA THR A 779 6.43 18.41 -29.19
C THR A 779 6.01 16.96 -29.38
N ASN A 780 6.08 16.19 -28.31
CA ASN A 780 5.70 14.77 -28.29
C ASN A 780 4.55 14.58 -27.30
N THR A 781 3.46 13.96 -27.76
CA THR A 781 2.32 13.57 -26.91
C THR A 781 2.31 12.06 -26.80
N PHE A 782 2.51 11.57 -25.59
CA PHE A 782 2.34 10.16 -25.25
C PHE A 782 0.95 9.92 -24.65
N THR A 783 0.32 8.81 -24.96
CA THR A 783 -1.00 8.40 -24.43
C THR A 783 -0.88 7.09 -23.66
N ASN A 784 -1.78 6.87 -22.70
CA ASN A 784 -1.83 5.68 -21.84
C ASN A 784 -0.46 5.30 -21.22
N ILE A 785 0.34 6.29 -20.81
CA ILE A 785 1.59 6.04 -20.11
C ILE A 785 1.30 5.71 -18.64
N PRO A 786 1.74 4.56 -18.12
CA PRO A 786 1.62 4.27 -16.69
C PRO A 786 2.49 5.23 -15.88
N VAL A 787 1.87 5.99 -14.98
CA VAL A 787 2.56 6.86 -14.02
C VAL A 787 2.03 6.59 -12.61
N TYR A 788 2.86 6.83 -11.61
CA TYR A 788 2.48 6.67 -10.21
C TYR A 788 3.29 7.63 -9.32
N ASP A 789 3.25 7.42 -8.01
CA ASP A 789 3.91 8.21 -6.97
C ASP A 789 5.41 7.88 -6.80
N SER A 790 6.02 7.33 -7.84
CA SER A 790 7.45 7.05 -8.01
C SER A 790 7.91 7.50 -9.40
N PRO A 791 9.17 7.94 -9.60
CA PRO A 791 9.66 8.37 -10.90
C PRO A 791 9.67 7.24 -11.93
N ILE A 792 9.01 7.52 -13.06
CA ILE A 792 9.20 6.78 -14.31
C ILE A 792 10.08 7.60 -15.26
N LEU A 793 10.73 6.95 -16.22
CA LEU A 793 11.40 7.63 -17.33
C LEU A 793 10.61 7.44 -18.64
N LEU A 794 10.54 8.50 -19.43
CA LEU A 794 10.37 8.45 -20.88
C LEU A 794 11.71 8.85 -21.50
N ALA A 795 12.44 7.88 -22.04
CA ALA A 795 13.79 8.08 -22.55
C ALA A 795 13.92 7.57 -23.98
N ASP A 796 14.92 8.04 -24.72
CA ASP A 796 15.37 7.30 -25.90
C ASP A 796 16.22 6.10 -25.46
N ARG A 797 16.03 4.94 -26.08
CA ARG A 797 16.79 3.71 -25.79
C ARG A 797 18.30 3.96 -25.80
N SER A 798 18.81 4.80 -26.73
CA SER A 798 20.25 5.09 -26.84
C SER A 798 20.84 5.89 -25.68
N CYS A 799 20.00 6.53 -24.85
CA CYS A 799 20.45 7.27 -23.67
C CYS A 799 20.73 6.38 -22.44
N LEU A 800 20.23 5.14 -22.44
CA LEU A 800 20.18 4.29 -21.25
C LEU A 800 21.16 3.11 -21.33
N PRO A 801 21.94 2.83 -20.27
CA PRO A 801 22.75 1.63 -20.22
C PRO A 801 21.83 0.42 -19.98
N LEU A 802 21.90 -0.61 -20.84
CA LEU A 802 21.06 -1.80 -20.78
C LEU A 802 21.87 -3.00 -20.28
N ALA A 803 21.34 -3.74 -19.30
CA ALA A 803 21.99 -4.93 -18.77
C ALA A 803 21.86 -6.10 -19.73
N SER A 804 22.96 -6.84 -19.96
CA SER A 804 22.88 -8.10 -20.69
C SER A 804 22.12 -9.16 -19.87
N PRO A 805 21.47 -10.13 -20.53
CA PRO A 805 20.83 -11.26 -19.83
C PRO A 805 21.80 -11.99 -18.88
N ARG A 806 23.07 -12.15 -19.27
CA ARG A 806 24.16 -12.66 -18.41
C ARG A 806 24.41 -11.80 -17.15
N GLN A 807 24.42 -10.47 -17.26
CA GLN A 807 24.59 -9.56 -16.11
C GLN A 807 23.40 -9.64 -15.15
N LEU A 808 22.18 -9.78 -15.68
CA LEU A 808 20.96 -9.95 -14.86
C LEU A 808 20.99 -11.27 -14.08
N TRP A 809 21.36 -12.38 -14.72
CA TRP A 809 21.56 -13.66 -14.04
C TRP A 809 22.62 -13.54 -12.94
N THR A 810 23.76 -12.89 -13.23
CA THR A 810 24.84 -12.73 -12.24
C THR A 810 24.34 -11.97 -10.99
N ARG A 811 23.51 -10.95 -11.16
CA ARG A 811 22.88 -10.23 -10.03
C ARG A 811 21.82 -11.01 -9.28
N ALA A 812 21.12 -11.94 -9.95
CA ALA A 812 20.13 -12.80 -9.32
C ALA A 812 20.76 -13.88 -8.42
N HIS A 813 21.99 -14.31 -8.72
CA HIS A 813 22.67 -15.40 -8.01
C HIS A 813 23.81 -14.95 -7.07
N PHE A 814 24.40 -13.77 -7.27
CA PHE A 814 25.55 -13.28 -6.48
C PHE A 814 25.27 -11.95 -5.79
N SER A 815 25.67 -11.84 -4.52
CA SER A 815 25.68 -10.56 -3.80
C SER A 815 26.69 -9.60 -4.41
N ILE A 816 26.54 -8.30 -4.15
CA ILE A 816 27.42 -7.26 -4.72
C ILE A 816 28.91 -7.50 -4.39
N PRO A 817 29.32 -7.92 -3.17
CA PRO A 817 30.71 -8.30 -2.91
C PRO A 817 31.20 -9.49 -3.75
N GLU A 818 30.35 -10.51 -3.99
CA GLU A 818 30.71 -11.69 -4.79
C GLU A 818 30.79 -11.36 -6.30
N GLN A 819 30.08 -10.32 -6.77
CA GLN A 819 30.19 -9.82 -8.14
C GLN A 819 31.55 -9.16 -8.44
N GLU A 820 32.29 -8.71 -7.42
CA GLU A 820 33.69 -8.25 -7.56
C GLU A 820 34.70 -9.41 -7.50
N ASP A 821 34.30 -10.61 -7.04
CA ASP A 821 35.17 -11.77 -6.96
C ASP A 821 35.00 -12.70 -8.18
N ALA A 822 35.93 -12.56 -9.13
CA ALA A 822 35.99 -13.40 -10.33
C ALA A 822 36.23 -14.90 -10.03
N GLN A 823 36.67 -15.29 -8.83
CA GLN A 823 36.76 -16.69 -8.40
C GLN A 823 35.41 -17.27 -7.94
N ILE A 824 34.40 -16.43 -7.74
CA ILE A 824 33.05 -16.83 -7.31
C ILE A 824 32.04 -16.64 -8.43
N SER A 825 31.99 -15.45 -9.05
CA SER A 825 30.97 -15.06 -10.04
C SER A 825 31.47 -15.03 -11.49
N GLY A 826 32.78 -15.17 -11.71
CA GLY A 826 33.40 -15.20 -13.03
C GLY A 826 32.94 -16.40 -13.87
N GLU A 827 33.01 -16.27 -15.20
CA GLU A 827 32.46 -17.26 -16.14
C GLU A 827 33.00 -18.68 -15.96
N ALA A 828 34.28 -18.81 -15.59
CA ALA A 828 34.98 -20.09 -15.38
C ALA A 828 34.97 -20.57 -13.91
N ALA A 829 34.31 -19.86 -13.00
CA ALA A 829 34.19 -20.26 -11.60
C ALA A 829 33.08 -21.33 -11.43
N ASP A 830 33.28 -22.20 -10.45
CA ASP A 830 32.43 -23.33 -10.05
C ASP A 830 32.30 -23.28 -8.51
N PRO A 831 31.43 -22.39 -7.97
CA PRO A 831 31.38 -22.10 -6.54
C PRO A 831 30.72 -23.20 -5.69
N ASP A 832 29.89 -24.04 -6.28
CA ASP A 832 29.22 -25.20 -5.64
C ASP A 832 29.87 -26.56 -5.96
N GLN A 833 30.91 -26.57 -6.79
CA GLN A 833 31.85 -27.68 -7.01
C GLN A 833 31.22 -28.91 -7.66
N ASP A 834 30.22 -28.71 -8.52
CA ASP A 834 29.61 -29.79 -9.29
C ASP A 834 30.36 -30.07 -10.61
N GLY A 835 31.23 -29.16 -11.03
CA GLY A 835 31.99 -29.19 -12.28
C GLY A 835 31.26 -28.64 -13.50
N LEU A 836 30.26 -27.78 -13.32
CA LEU A 836 29.76 -26.81 -14.29
C LEU A 836 30.34 -25.44 -13.96
N SER A 837 30.81 -24.72 -14.96
CA SER A 837 31.20 -23.32 -14.77
C SER A 837 29.96 -22.41 -14.75
N ASN A 838 30.05 -21.26 -14.10
CA ASN A 838 28.99 -20.25 -14.08
C ASN A 838 28.44 -19.87 -15.47
N PHE A 839 29.24 -19.98 -16.53
CA PHE A 839 28.79 -19.78 -17.90
C PHE A 839 27.93 -20.94 -18.41
N GLU A 840 28.30 -22.18 -18.10
CA GLU A 840 27.52 -23.38 -18.44
C GLU A 840 26.23 -23.43 -17.63
N GLU A 841 26.29 -23.15 -16.31
CA GLU A 841 25.13 -22.96 -15.42
C GLU A 841 24.09 -22.02 -16.03
N TYR A 842 24.56 -20.87 -16.51
CA TYR A 842 23.72 -19.88 -17.17
C TYR A 842 23.11 -20.36 -18.49
N LEU A 843 23.90 -21.01 -19.36
CA LEU A 843 23.45 -21.57 -20.62
C LEU A 843 22.43 -22.69 -20.44
N PHE A 844 22.55 -23.48 -19.37
CA PHE A 844 21.71 -24.62 -19.07
C PHE A 844 20.50 -24.23 -18.19
N GLY A 845 20.54 -23.08 -17.51
CA GLY A 845 19.48 -22.59 -16.62
C GLY A 845 19.50 -23.22 -15.23
N ALA A 846 20.66 -23.73 -14.82
CA ALA A 846 20.93 -24.28 -13.50
C ALA A 846 21.29 -23.14 -12.50
N SER A 847 21.67 -23.52 -11.27
CA SER A 847 21.89 -22.60 -10.16
C SER A 847 23.31 -22.76 -9.58
N PRO A 848 24.17 -21.72 -9.63
CA PRO A 848 25.59 -21.76 -9.21
C PRO A 848 25.74 -21.63 -7.68
N ARG A 849 24.88 -22.34 -6.95
CA ARG A 849 24.68 -22.31 -5.49
C ARG A 849 24.15 -23.65 -4.97
N GLN A 850 23.81 -24.57 -5.87
CA GLN A 850 23.16 -25.83 -5.59
C GLN A 850 23.60 -26.84 -6.64
N ALA A 851 24.68 -27.54 -6.34
CA ALA A 851 25.27 -28.59 -7.16
C ALA A 851 24.22 -29.51 -7.80
N ASP A 852 24.12 -29.48 -9.13
CA ASP A 852 23.31 -30.37 -9.95
C ASP A 852 24.11 -30.97 -11.11
N ALA A 853 24.85 -32.03 -10.79
CA ALA A 853 25.50 -32.87 -11.79
C ALA A 853 24.54 -33.46 -12.86
N GLN A 854 23.21 -33.34 -12.71
CA GLN A 854 22.27 -33.72 -13.76
C GLN A 854 22.07 -32.65 -14.85
N ALA A 855 22.42 -31.38 -14.61
CA ALA A 855 22.32 -30.30 -15.59
C ALA A 855 23.31 -30.47 -16.77
N LYS A 856 24.41 -31.21 -16.55
CA LYS A 856 25.42 -31.54 -17.57
C LYS A 856 24.82 -32.25 -18.80
N PRO A 857 25.24 -31.89 -20.04
CA PRO A 857 24.88 -32.62 -21.24
C PRO A 857 25.25 -34.11 -21.17
N LYS A 858 24.32 -35.00 -21.53
CA LYS A 858 24.47 -36.46 -21.47
C LYS A 858 24.33 -37.06 -22.86
N ALA A 859 25.26 -37.94 -23.22
CA ALA A 859 25.15 -38.75 -24.42
C ALA A 859 24.07 -39.83 -24.22
N GLU A 860 23.20 -40.01 -25.21
CA GLU A 860 22.14 -41.00 -25.19
C GLU A 860 22.24 -41.96 -26.39
N TRP A 861 21.77 -43.20 -26.21
CA TRP A 861 21.61 -44.16 -27.28
C TRP A 861 20.22 -44.76 -27.24
N ARG A 862 19.46 -44.62 -28.33
CA ARG A 862 18.05 -45.03 -28.40
C ARG A 862 17.68 -45.38 -29.84
N ASP A 863 16.90 -46.44 -30.03
CA ASP A 863 16.30 -46.81 -31.33
C ASP A 863 17.31 -46.88 -32.51
N GLY A 864 18.56 -47.26 -32.21
CA GLY A 864 19.67 -47.35 -33.18
C GLY A 864 20.32 -46.01 -33.55
N ARG A 865 20.01 -44.93 -32.84
CA ARG A 865 20.56 -43.59 -32.99
C ARG A 865 21.41 -43.20 -31.79
N PHE A 866 22.46 -42.43 -32.05
CA PHE A 866 23.23 -41.71 -31.04
C PHE A 866 22.70 -40.28 -30.93
N GLY A 867 22.60 -39.76 -29.71
CA GLY A 867 22.05 -38.44 -29.42
C GLY A 867 22.72 -37.76 -28.22
N LEU A 868 22.33 -36.52 -27.97
CA LEU A 868 22.75 -35.70 -26.84
C LEU A 868 21.50 -35.10 -26.17
N ALA A 869 21.30 -35.36 -24.88
CA ALA A 869 20.34 -34.64 -24.06
C ALA A 869 21.04 -33.50 -23.31
N PHE A 870 20.50 -32.30 -23.33
CA PHE A 870 21.06 -31.13 -22.66
C PHE A 870 19.96 -30.13 -22.29
N TRP A 871 20.17 -29.38 -21.21
CA TRP A 871 19.28 -28.29 -20.84
C TRP A 871 19.59 -27.02 -21.65
N ARG A 872 18.56 -26.23 -21.94
CA ARG A 872 18.65 -24.90 -22.56
C ARG A 872 17.96 -23.91 -21.64
N GLY A 873 18.73 -23.04 -21.01
CA GLY A 873 18.25 -21.99 -20.10
C GLY A 873 17.38 -20.98 -20.84
N LYS A 874 16.24 -20.61 -20.26
CA LYS A 874 15.30 -19.63 -20.82
C LYS A 874 15.79 -18.18 -20.66
N PHE A 875 16.64 -17.93 -19.67
CA PHE A 875 17.28 -16.63 -19.45
C PHE A 875 18.46 -16.37 -20.41
N ALA A 876 19.08 -17.41 -20.97
CA ALA A 876 20.20 -17.34 -21.90
C ALA A 876 19.78 -16.94 -23.32
N THR A 877 19.18 -15.75 -23.46
CA THR A 877 18.66 -15.22 -24.74
C THR A 877 19.74 -14.57 -25.61
N ASP A 878 20.91 -14.28 -25.04
CA ASP A 878 22.10 -13.77 -25.72
C ASP A 878 22.98 -14.89 -26.32
N TYR A 879 22.63 -16.17 -26.15
CA TYR A 879 23.31 -17.32 -26.77
C TYR A 879 22.35 -18.34 -27.38
N TRP A 880 22.79 -18.98 -28.46
CA TRP A 880 22.18 -20.17 -29.04
C TRP A 880 23.00 -21.41 -28.72
N LEU A 881 22.38 -22.40 -28.10
CA LEU A 881 22.92 -23.75 -27.97
C LEU A 881 22.54 -24.57 -29.20
N ARG A 882 23.52 -24.95 -30.03
CA ARG A 882 23.30 -25.72 -31.25
C ARG A 882 24.03 -27.06 -31.21
N ALA A 883 23.28 -28.15 -31.33
CA ALA A 883 23.87 -29.48 -31.48
C ALA A 883 24.42 -29.69 -32.90
N GLY A 884 25.51 -30.44 -33.00
CA GLY A 884 26.11 -30.83 -34.28
C GLY A 884 26.70 -32.24 -34.21
N ALA A 885 26.62 -32.98 -35.31
CA ALA A 885 27.13 -34.33 -35.44
C ALA A 885 28.29 -34.40 -36.46
N SER A 886 29.24 -35.31 -36.25
CA SER A 886 30.35 -35.56 -37.16
C SER A 886 30.74 -37.04 -37.19
N THR A 887 31.27 -37.51 -38.31
CA THR A 887 31.87 -38.85 -38.44
C THR A 887 33.40 -38.82 -38.40
N ASN A 888 34.03 -37.64 -38.42
CA ASN A 888 35.47 -37.49 -38.59
C ASN A 888 36.11 -36.31 -37.83
N LEU A 889 35.35 -35.62 -36.96
CA LEU A 889 35.70 -34.38 -36.23
C LEU A 889 35.99 -33.13 -37.09
N ARG A 890 36.02 -33.25 -38.42
CA ARG A 890 36.31 -32.15 -39.35
C ARG A 890 35.03 -31.57 -39.94
N ASP A 891 34.20 -32.44 -40.49
CA ASP A 891 32.95 -32.10 -41.15
C ASP A 891 31.80 -32.23 -40.14
N TRP A 892 31.07 -31.15 -39.90
CA TRP A 892 30.01 -31.08 -38.90
C TRP A 892 28.67 -30.78 -39.54
N ASP A 893 27.72 -31.70 -39.37
CA ASP A 893 26.33 -31.52 -39.74
C ASP A 893 25.55 -30.96 -38.54
N GLU A 894 25.14 -29.70 -38.65
CA GLU A 894 24.29 -29.00 -37.68
C GLU A 894 22.87 -28.73 -38.24
N ALA A 895 22.55 -29.24 -39.43
CA ALA A 895 21.27 -29.03 -40.11
C ALA A 895 20.44 -30.32 -40.20
N GLY A 896 21.11 -31.48 -40.23
CA GLY A 896 20.47 -32.79 -40.13
C GLY A 896 20.11 -33.20 -38.70
N VAL A 897 20.61 -32.54 -37.66
CA VAL A 897 20.33 -32.91 -36.25
C VAL A 897 18.89 -32.54 -35.88
N GLU A 898 18.11 -33.52 -35.45
CA GLU A 898 16.72 -33.34 -35.01
C GLU A 898 16.70 -32.99 -33.51
N GLU A 899 16.25 -31.78 -33.15
CA GLU A 899 16.08 -31.36 -31.74
C GLU A 899 14.62 -31.46 -31.30
N VAL A 900 14.36 -32.11 -30.16
CA VAL A 900 13.03 -32.28 -29.56
C VAL A 900 13.06 -31.82 -28.10
N VAL A 901 12.10 -30.97 -27.70
CA VAL A 901 11.88 -30.65 -26.28
C VAL A 901 11.25 -31.86 -25.60
N ILE A 902 11.90 -32.42 -24.59
CA ILE A 902 11.45 -33.63 -23.88
C ILE A 902 11.04 -33.38 -22.42
N ALA A 903 11.45 -32.24 -21.84
CA ALA A 903 10.88 -31.69 -20.61
C ALA A 903 11.01 -30.15 -20.61
N GLU A 904 10.19 -29.47 -19.81
CA GLU A 904 10.24 -28.03 -19.61
C GLU A 904 10.02 -27.69 -18.14
N GLU A 905 10.93 -26.89 -17.58
CA GLU A 905 10.90 -26.42 -16.19
C GLU A 905 10.75 -24.90 -16.15
N ALA A 906 10.76 -24.28 -14.96
CA ALA A 906 10.65 -22.83 -14.82
C ALA A 906 11.78 -22.09 -15.58
N ASN A 907 13.03 -22.51 -15.36
CA ASN A 907 14.22 -21.80 -15.82
C ASN A 907 14.84 -22.36 -17.11
N ALA A 908 14.47 -23.58 -17.52
CA ALA A 908 15.14 -24.30 -18.62
C ALA A 908 14.19 -25.22 -19.40
N ARG A 909 14.67 -25.71 -20.55
CA ARG A 909 14.05 -26.79 -21.35
C ARG A 909 15.05 -27.92 -21.57
N LEU A 910 14.65 -29.16 -21.32
CA LEU A 910 15.48 -30.32 -21.66
C LEU A 910 15.27 -30.65 -23.13
N ILE A 911 16.33 -30.52 -23.92
CA ILE A 911 16.38 -30.82 -25.35
C ILE A 911 17.05 -32.17 -25.54
N ARG A 912 16.50 -33.02 -26.40
CA ARG A 912 17.21 -34.16 -26.98
C ARG A 912 17.51 -33.89 -28.45
N ALA A 913 18.79 -33.90 -28.79
CA ALA A 913 19.29 -33.79 -30.15
C ALA A 913 19.68 -35.18 -30.67
N GLU A 914 19.08 -35.63 -31.76
CA GLU A 914 19.33 -36.94 -32.38
C GLU A 914 19.97 -36.80 -33.76
N PHE A 915 20.91 -37.70 -34.08
CA PHE A 915 21.40 -37.84 -35.45
C PHE A 915 20.44 -38.73 -36.27
N PRO A 916 19.93 -38.28 -37.43
CA PRO A 916 18.81 -38.94 -38.12
C PRO A 916 19.18 -40.27 -38.80
N ARG A 917 20.47 -40.55 -38.97
CA ARG A 917 20.94 -41.83 -39.52
C ARG A 917 21.03 -42.88 -38.42
N ALA A 918 20.25 -43.95 -38.57
CA ALA A 918 20.40 -45.16 -37.76
C ALA A 918 21.76 -45.83 -38.06
N TRP A 919 22.52 -46.11 -36.99
CA TRP A 919 23.87 -46.67 -37.06
C TRP A 919 23.81 -48.18 -37.14
N THR A 920 23.74 -48.72 -38.36
CA THR A 920 23.44 -50.14 -38.55
C THR A 920 24.64 -51.10 -38.54
N ASN A 921 25.91 -50.66 -38.70
CA ASN A 921 27.03 -51.63 -38.70
C ASN A 921 28.49 -51.22 -38.35
N GLN A 922 28.88 -49.95 -38.14
CA GLN A 922 30.20 -49.63 -37.51
C GLN A 922 30.15 -48.32 -36.67
N PRO A 923 30.70 -48.26 -35.44
CA PRO A 923 30.42 -47.17 -34.49
C PRO A 923 31.59 -46.18 -34.33
N ALA A 924 31.47 -44.99 -34.93
CA ALA A 924 32.38 -43.87 -34.69
C ALA A 924 31.71 -42.54 -35.11
N GLY A 925 30.91 -41.98 -34.20
CA GLY A 925 30.26 -40.68 -34.37
C GLY A 925 30.59 -39.77 -33.20
N PHE A 926 30.68 -38.48 -33.47
CA PHE A 926 30.91 -37.42 -32.49
C PHE A 926 29.69 -36.51 -32.47
N MET A 927 29.26 -36.12 -31.28
CA MET A 927 28.35 -35.00 -31.11
C MET A 927 29.05 -33.89 -30.33
N ARG A 928 28.68 -32.64 -30.65
CA ARG A 928 29.07 -31.45 -29.91
C ARG A 928 27.85 -30.60 -29.63
N LEU A 929 27.92 -29.83 -28.55
CA LEU A 929 27.07 -28.68 -28.32
C LEU A 929 27.92 -27.42 -28.48
N ARG A 930 27.45 -26.43 -29.23
CA ARG A 930 28.10 -25.12 -29.36
C ARG A 930 27.21 -24.05 -28.76
N ALA A 931 27.75 -23.23 -27.88
CA ALA A 931 27.19 -21.92 -27.55
C ALA A 931 27.67 -20.90 -28.59
N LEU A 932 26.75 -20.15 -29.20
CA LEU A 932 27.01 -19.12 -30.20
C LEU A 932 26.30 -17.82 -29.80
N PRO A 933 26.95 -16.65 -29.78
CA PRO A 933 26.26 -15.40 -29.48
C PRO A 933 25.08 -15.13 -30.41
N SER A 934 23.94 -14.71 -29.86
CA SER A 934 22.76 -14.29 -30.62
C SER A 934 23.11 -13.14 -31.56
N GLY A 935 23.01 -13.38 -32.87
CA GLY A 935 23.37 -12.41 -33.91
C GLY A 935 24.77 -12.59 -34.51
N ALA A 936 25.55 -13.60 -34.09
CA ALA A 936 26.71 -14.04 -34.85
C ALA A 936 26.29 -14.67 -36.20
N PRO A 937 27.02 -14.42 -37.31
CA PRO A 937 26.68 -14.91 -38.65
C PRO A 937 26.95 -16.41 -38.86
#